data_AF-A0A0D2AVF1-F1
#
_entry.id   AF-A0A0D2AVF1-F1
#
_cell.length_a   1.000
_cell.length_b   1.000
_cell.length_c   1.000
_cell.angle_alpha   90.00
_cell.angle_beta   90.00
_cell.angle_gamma   90.00
#
_symmetry.space_group_name_H-M   'P 1'
#
loop_
_entity.id
_entity.type
_entity.pdbx_description
1 polymer ?
#
loop_
_entity_poly.entity_id
_entity_poly.type
_entity_poly.pdbx_seq_one_letter_code
_entity_poly.pdbx_strand_id
1 'polypeptide(L)'
;MRLLKYDDQGTLSLTEDLHDHIPPYAILSHTWAEDQDEVTFDDLKQDSFQSKAGYAKIRFCGEQARKDGLDYFWVDTCCINKANNTEYSEAINSMFRWYRDATQCYVYLSDVPVHSVDGTKRMWEIDFRKSRWFCRGWTLQELLAPASVEFFSKEGALLGSKSTLEQQVHEITRIPIAALRATPLTQFSVDERLGWAAERVTKKTEDQAYCLFGIFDVFMPLIYGEGANALVRLRKKIDKTRKSTSVESGNIHWMVPRSSNTLFTGREEILESLERNVRAAVQHGSRTYQCRIAISGLGGQGKSEICLQLAQRVQSLLWGIFWVDVSTPSQAENGFLDIASRLQISASTWEDGRQGLANIRQPWMLVLDNADDPNVDYQAYFPPSTCGVVVLTSRNAECGQYATTDHVALEGLPTEEATELLLKAANVIGEHRPRWEDDARRVAVLLQSHPLALIQAGAYVKRGHCRLGDYPRVYERQRKRLLGFRPSQAQSRYRDVYATFEASVEILQTSPTELSRDALELLPLLAVCGPSRLPSLVFDSAWKGAQRIVAREPGDPDGLGLTTWHVSQLPSLIPAHEDGWDSFRLVEAVNMLKAFALVSMDVDEEHTCVSMHPLVHAWARDRQDEWQQHASWVAMGCIVALSQSESEMWRVHGRDLQPHLHALTSWEMGCAFQNAPRTAVASVWMECGWLLHGMRDDGTVFRLLERLCTHLGLDKSTVNMGWVALYDLIGRNLVNYGKVQAAVRVLEEVARIQGQTLLEDHPSRLASQHALAGAYEANGQVKDAVRLLEEVVRIKGQTLAEDHPSRLASQHALAGAYQANGQVKDAVWLLEEVVRIRGQTLAEDHPDRLASQHALAGAYEANGQVKDAVQLLEEVLLEEVVRIKGQTLAEDHPDRLASQHNLAVYLWGLGQESAALEMMRQVVEIRQRVLDNDHPSRIASEKWLQHFEDKRPVVN
;
A
#
# COMPACT_ATOMS: atom_id res chain seq x y z
N MET A 1 -28.54 6.72 -8.12
CA MET A 1 -29.03 6.56 -9.52
C MET A 1 -30.24 7.45 -9.75
N ARG A 2 -30.42 8.02 -10.95
CA ARG A 2 -31.61 8.84 -11.29
C ARG A 2 -32.59 8.08 -12.19
N LEU A 3 -33.88 8.26 -11.97
CA LEU A 3 -34.95 7.66 -12.76
C LEU A 3 -35.73 8.73 -13.53
N LEU A 4 -36.39 8.32 -14.60
CA LEU A 4 -37.36 9.11 -15.33
C LEU A 4 -38.77 8.78 -14.84
N LYS A 5 -39.63 9.80 -14.83
CA LYS A 5 -41.07 9.65 -14.59
C LYS A 5 -41.86 10.62 -15.47
N TYR A 6 -43.11 10.29 -15.74
CA TYR A 6 -44.05 11.28 -16.24
C TYR A 6 -44.73 11.98 -15.07
N ASP A 7 -44.81 13.31 -15.12
CA ASP A 7 -45.60 14.08 -14.17
C ASP A 7 -47.10 13.97 -14.47
N ASP A 8 -47.93 14.57 -13.59
CA ASP A 8 -49.39 14.58 -13.71
C ASP A 8 -49.90 15.27 -15.01
N GLN A 9 -49.04 16.03 -15.69
CA GLN A 9 -49.31 16.70 -16.97
C GLN A 9 -48.82 15.89 -18.18
N GLY A 10 -48.21 14.73 -17.95
CA GLY A 10 -47.64 13.86 -18.99
C GLY A 10 -46.28 14.32 -19.51
N THR A 11 -45.60 15.22 -18.81
CA THR A 11 -44.26 15.71 -19.15
C THR A 11 -43.19 14.82 -18.50
N LEU A 12 -42.11 14.58 -19.24
CA LEU A 12 -41.01 13.74 -18.78
C LEU A 12 -40.11 14.54 -17.81
N SER A 13 -39.80 13.97 -16.65
CA SER A 13 -38.91 14.58 -15.64
C SER A 13 -37.94 13.57 -15.03
N LEU A 14 -36.78 14.04 -14.57
CA LEU A 14 -35.79 13.27 -13.82
C LEU A 14 -36.06 13.36 -12.32
N THR A 15 -35.87 12.26 -11.60
CA THR A 15 -35.82 12.27 -10.13
C THR A 15 -34.54 12.93 -9.62
N GLU A 16 -34.52 13.23 -8.32
CA GLU A 16 -33.26 13.41 -7.59
C GLU A 16 -32.42 12.13 -7.60
N ASP A 17 -31.18 12.22 -7.16
CA ASP A 17 -30.26 11.09 -7.14
C ASP A 17 -30.59 10.15 -5.98
N LEU A 18 -31.12 8.97 -6.30
CA LEU A 18 -31.60 7.98 -5.35
C LEU A 18 -30.45 7.07 -4.93
N HIS A 19 -30.13 7.08 -3.64
CA HIS A 19 -29.06 6.27 -3.05
C HIS A 19 -29.62 5.06 -2.28
N ASP A 20 -30.69 5.28 -1.51
CA ASP A 20 -31.44 4.26 -0.78
C ASP A 20 -32.93 4.29 -1.19
N HIS A 21 -33.66 3.18 -1.01
CA HIS A 21 -35.09 3.07 -1.29
C HIS A 21 -35.49 3.36 -2.76
N ILE A 22 -34.79 2.75 -3.71
CA ILE A 22 -35.09 2.87 -5.15
C ILE A 22 -36.47 2.24 -5.43
N PRO A 23 -37.44 2.99 -6.00
CA PRO A 23 -38.78 2.48 -6.30
C PRO A 23 -38.72 1.46 -7.44
N PRO A 24 -39.71 0.55 -7.59
CA PRO A 24 -39.78 -0.35 -8.75
C PRO A 24 -39.74 0.44 -10.06
N TYR A 25 -38.85 0.04 -10.98
CA TYR A 25 -38.63 0.74 -12.24
C TYR A 25 -38.45 -0.23 -13.41
N ALA A 26 -38.77 0.27 -14.60
CA ALA A 26 -38.40 -0.39 -15.85
C ALA A 26 -37.04 0.13 -16.36
N ILE A 27 -36.32 -0.67 -17.13
CA ILE A 27 -35.03 -0.28 -17.71
C ILE A 27 -35.02 -0.48 -19.23
N LEU A 28 -34.49 0.50 -19.97
CA LEU A 28 -34.42 0.44 -21.42
C LEU A 28 -33.06 -0.08 -21.89
N SER A 29 -33.07 -1.25 -22.53
CA SER A 29 -31.97 -1.74 -23.34
C SER A 29 -32.19 -1.37 -24.80
N HIS A 30 -31.19 -0.79 -25.45
CA HIS A 30 -31.33 -0.29 -26.82
C HIS A 30 -29.97 -0.14 -27.50
N THR A 31 -29.99 0.32 -28.75
CA THR A 31 -28.77 0.64 -29.49
C THR A 31 -28.71 2.11 -29.85
N TRP A 32 -27.53 2.71 -29.71
CA TRP A 32 -27.28 4.12 -29.99
C TRP A 32 -27.53 4.48 -31.46
N ALA A 33 -28.12 5.66 -31.70
CA ALA A 33 -28.09 6.38 -32.98
C ALA A 33 -26.76 7.17 -33.11
N GLU A 34 -26.65 8.05 -34.11
CA GLU A 34 -25.52 8.99 -34.15
C GLU A 34 -25.57 9.93 -32.93
N ASP A 35 -24.41 10.37 -32.43
CA ASP A 35 -24.32 11.11 -31.14
C ASP A 35 -25.20 12.38 -31.10
N GLN A 36 -25.42 13.01 -32.26
CA GLN A 36 -26.27 14.18 -32.43
C GLN A 36 -27.77 13.91 -32.26
N ASP A 37 -28.20 12.67 -32.48
CA ASP A 37 -29.59 12.23 -32.42
C ASP A 37 -29.97 11.64 -31.06
N GLU A 38 -29.00 11.47 -30.16
CA GLU A 38 -29.19 10.91 -28.83
C GLU A 38 -29.65 11.97 -27.82
N VAL A 39 -30.59 11.59 -26.95
CA VAL A 39 -31.03 12.45 -25.84
C VAL A 39 -30.09 12.24 -24.67
N THR A 40 -29.42 13.30 -24.26
CA THR A 40 -28.45 13.34 -23.16
C THR A 40 -29.08 13.88 -21.87
N PHE A 41 -28.34 13.79 -20.77
CA PHE A 41 -28.74 14.38 -19.48
C PHE A 41 -28.97 15.90 -19.60
N ASP A 42 -28.10 16.61 -20.32
CA ASP A 42 -28.20 18.06 -20.49
C ASP A 42 -29.42 18.45 -21.33
N ASP A 43 -29.77 17.65 -22.35
CA ASP A 43 -30.97 17.91 -23.15
C ASP A 43 -32.26 17.82 -22.31
N LEU A 44 -32.31 16.86 -21.37
CA LEU A 44 -33.44 16.75 -20.42
C LEU A 44 -33.48 17.91 -19.43
N LYS A 45 -32.34 18.45 -19.01
CA LYS A 45 -32.28 19.62 -18.12
C LYS A 45 -32.68 20.92 -18.82
N GLN A 46 -32.48 21.00 -20.12
CA GLN A 46 -32.74 22.19 -20.95
C GLN A 46 -34.05 22.10 -21.75
N ASP A 47 -34.84 21.04 -21.56
CA ASP A 47 -36.08 20.76 -22.30
C ASP A 47 -35.92 20.78 -23.83
N SER A 48 -34.74 20.41 -24.35
CA SER A 48 -34.36 20.52 -25.78
C SER A 48 -34.39 19.19 -26.54
N PHE A 49 -35.05 18.17 -25.98
CA PHE A 49 -34.96 16.77 -26.44
C PHE A 49 -36.04 16.34 -27.45
N GLN A 50 -37.16 17.07 -27.59
CA GLN A 50 -38.34 16.58 -28.33
C GLN A 50 -38.11 16.47 -29.84
N SER A 51 -37.11 17.17 -30.38
CA SER A 51 -36.74 17.12 -31.81
C SER A 51 -35.73 16.02 -32.16
N LYS A 52 -35.11 15.37 -31.16
CA LYS A 52 -34.09 14.35 -31.38
C LYS A 52 -34.71 12.99 -31.71
N ALA A 53 -34.17 12.29 -32.71
CA ALA A 53 -34.68 10.98 -33.12
C ALA A 53 -34.60 9.93 -32.00
N GLY A 54 -33.60 10.04 -31.12
CA GLY A 54 -33.42 9.21 -29.92
C GLY A 54 -34.51 9.39 -28.86
N TYR A 55 -35.38 10.40 -28.96
CA TYR A 55 -36.50 10.57 -28.04
C TYR A 55 -37.57 9.47 -28.22
N ALA A 56 -37.71 8.90 -29.42
CA ALA A 56 -38.72 7.89 -29.72
C ALA A 56 -38.62 6.64 -28.82
N LYS A 57 -37.41 6.18 -28.53
CA LYS A 57 -37.16 5.02 -27.65
C LYS A 57 -37.41 5.33 -26.17
N ILE A 58 -37.16 6.57 -25.73
CA ILE A 58 -37.44 7.03 -24.35
C ILE A 58 -38.96 7.08 -24.16
N ARG A 59 -39.68 7.68 -25.11
CA ARG A 59 -41.14 7.71 -25.12
C ARG A 59 -41.74 6.31 -25.12
N PHE A 60 -41.23 5.42 -25.97
CA PHE A 60 -41.64 4.01 -25.99
C PHE A 60 -41.46 3.36 -24.61
N CYS A 61 -40.29 3.50 -24.00
CA CYS A 61 -40.00 2.92 -22.68
C CYS A 61 -40.98 3.42 -21.62
N GLY A 62 -41.20 4.73 -21.54
CA GLY A 62 -42.12 5.30 -20.56
C GLY A 62 -43.58 4.93 -20.81
N GLU A 63 -44.03 4.88 -22.08
CA GLU A 63 -45.37 4.42 -22.43
C GLU A 63 -45.59 2.95 -22.08
N GLN A 64 -44.59 2.10 -22.30
CA GLN A 64 -44.66 0.69 -21.98
C GLN A 64 -44.57 0.44 -20.46
N ALA A 65 -43.69 1.15 -19.74
CA ALA A 65 -43.62 1.12 -18.28
C ALA A 65 -44.98 1.44 -17.65
N ARG A 66 -45.66 2.48 -18.15
CA ARG A 66 -47.01 2.85 -17.69
C ARG A 66 -48.04 1.73 -17.93
N LYS A 67 -47.99 1.05 -19.09
CA LYS A 67 -48.88 -0.10 -19.38
C LYS A 67 -48.67 -1.25 -18.41
N ASP A 68 -47.43 -1.44 -17.97
CA ASP A 68 -47.05 -2.51 -17.04
C ASP A 68 -47.14 -2.08 -15.57
N GLY A 69 -47.67 -0.88 -15.29
CA GLY A 69 -47.92 -0.38 -13.93
C GLY A 69 -46.68 0.14 -13.21
N LEU A 70 -45.65 0.58 -13.94
CA LEU A 70 -44.42 1.15 -13.39
C LEU A 70 -44.38 2.66 -13.63
N ASP A 71 -44.31 3.43 -12.55
CA ASP A 71 -44.25 4.90 -12.59
C ASP A 71 -42.87 5.44 -12.99
N TYR A 72 -41.83 4.62 -12.80
CA TYR A 72 -40.43 5.00 -13.01
C TYR A 72 -39.76 4.12 -14.07
N PHE A 73 -38.85 4.72 -14.83
CA PHE A 73 -38.03 4.00 -15.78
C PHE A 73 -36.63 4.60 -15.92
N TRP A 74 -35.68 3.84 -16.45
CA TRP A 74 -34.28 4.25 -16.56
C TRP A 74 -33.74 4.10 -17.98
N VAL A 75 -32.96 5.09 -18.43
CA VAL A 75 -32.29 5.12 -19.73
C VAL A 75 -30.87 5.67 -19.56
N ASP A 76 -29.86 4.90 -19.93
CA ASP A 76 -28.43 5.23 -19.73
C ASP A 76 -27.97 6.50 -20.45
N THR A 77 -28.60 6.86 -21.56
CA THR A 77 -28.22 8.05 -22.35
C THR A 77 -28.49 9.35 -21.61
N CYS A 78 -29.52 9.40 -20.77
CA CYS A 78 -30.01 10.64 -20.17
C CYS A 78 -30.24 10.59 -18.65
N CYS A 79 -30.20 9.41 -18.02
CA CYS A 79 -30.20 9.28 -16.56
C CYS A 79 -28.80 9.46 -15.93
N ILE A 80 -27.73 9.40 -16.74
CA ILE A 80 -26.34 9.53 -16.30
C ILE A 80 -25.76 10.84 -16.82
N ASN A 81 -25.20 11.66 -15.93
CA ASN A 81 -24.41 12.82 -16.31
C ASN A 81 -23.00 12.38 -16.73
N LYS A 82 -22.83 12.13 -18.03
CA LYS A 82 -21.54 11.68 -18.60
C LYS A 82 -20.45 12.75 -18.60
N ALA A 83 -20.78 14.01 -18.33
CA ALA A 83 -19.78 15.09 -18.17
C ALA A 83 -19.10 15.04 -16.80
N ASN A 84 -19.74 14.41 -15.80
CA ASN A 84 -19.14 14.15 -14.49
C ASN A 84 -18.44 12.78 -14.52
N ASN A 85 -17.10 12.79 -14.57
CA ASN A 85 -16.29 11.56 -14.64
C ASN A 85 -16.49 10.61 -13.45
N THR A 86 -16.72 11.15 -12.25
CA THR A 86 -16.98 10.36 -11.04
C THR A 86 -18.31 9.64 -11.17
N GLU A 87 -19.39 10.37 -11.48
CA GLU A 87 -20.72 9.81 -11.68
C GLU A 87 -20.73 8.78 -12.83
N TYR A 88 -20.03 9.08 -13.92
CA TYR A 88 -19.93 8.17 -15.06
C TYR A 88 -19.20 6.86 -14.68
N SER A 89 -18.11 6.94 -13.92
CA SER A 89 -17.38 5.77 -13.43
C SER A 89 -18.20 4.91 -12.47
N GLU A 90 -18.90 5.55 -11.52
CA GLU A 90 -19.81 4.88 -10.59
C GLU A 90 -20.97 4.19 -11.31
N ALA A 91 -21.55 4.87 -12.30
CA ALA A 91 -22.65 4.34 -13.08
C ALA A 91 -22.26 3.09 -13.86
N ILE A 92 -21.09 3.09 -14.51
CA ILE A 92 -20.59 1.93 -15.25
C ILE A 92 -20.31 0.74 -14.32
N ASN A 93 -19.71 0.98 -13.16
CA ASN A 93 -19.47 -0.07 -12.15
C ASN A 93 -20.78 -0.60 -11.53
N SER A 94 -21.86 0.18 -11.57
CA SER A 94 -23.17 -0.18 -11.00
C SER A 94 -24.16 -0.74 -12.03
N MET A 95 -23.87 -0.61 -13.33
CA MET A 95 -24.86 -0.83 -14.39
C MET A 95 -25.47 -2.23 -14.37
N PHE A 96 -24.65 -3.28 -14.18
CA PHE A 96 -25.15 -4.65 -14.08
C PHE A 96 -26.13 -4.83 -12.92
N ARG A 97 -25.88 -4.19 -11.78
CA ARG A 97 -26.78 -4.20 -10.62
C ARG A 97 -28.09 -3.51 -10.97
N TRP A 98 -28.04 -2.36 -11.63
CA TRP A 98 -29.24 -1.64 -12.05
C TRP A 98 -30.08 -2.41 -13.07
N TYR A 99 -29.45 -3.18 -13.97
CA TYR A 99 -30.20 -4.09 -14.85
C TYR A 99 -30.78 -5.29 -14.11
N ARG A 100 -30.03 -5.85 -13.15
CA ARG A 100 -30.49 -6.99 -12.32
C ARG A 100 -31.68 -6.63 -11.44
N ASP A 101 -31.65 -5.46 -10.84
CA ASP A 101 -32.64 -5.02 -9.85
C ASP A 101 -33.86 -4.34 -10.50
N ALA A 102 -33.85 -4.12 -11.82
CA ALA A 102 -35.00 -3.60 -12.56
C ALA A 102 -36.15 -4.63 -12.60
N THR A 103 -37.39 -4.14 -12.45
CA THR A 103 -38.59 -4.99 -12.51
C THR A 103 -38.83 -5.54 -13.91
N GLN A 104 -38.51 -4.75 -14.94
CA GLN A 104 -38.83 -5.01 -16.33
C GLN A 104 -37.72 -4.43 -17.22
N CYS A 105 -37.11 -5.23 -18.11
CA CYS A 105 -36.16 -4.74 -19.10
C CYS A 105 -36.78 -4.77 -20.51
N TYR A 106 -37.01 -3.60 -21.08
CA TYR A 106 -37.51 -3.44 -22.44
C TYR A 106 -36.34 -3.34 -23.40
N VAL A 107 -36.24 -4.28 -24.34
CA VAL A 107 -35.27 -4.24 -25.45
C VAL A 107 -35.96 -3.64 -26.67
N TYR A 108 -35.57 -2.41 -27.05
CA TYR A 108 -36.12 -1.72 -28.21
C TYR A 108 -35.22 -1.91 -29.44
N LEU A 109 -35.68 -2.72 -30.41
CA LEU A 109 -34.93 -3.08 -31.61
C LEU A 109 -35.31 -2.17 -32.79
N SER A 110 -34.60 -1.05 -32.92
CA SER A 110 -34.84 -0.05 -33.98
C SER A 110 -34.64 -0.56 -35.42
N ASP A 111 -33.96 -1.70 -35.58
CA ASP A 111 -33.62 -2.34 -36.86
C ASP A 111 -34.48 -3.56 -37.19
N VAL A 112 -35.48 -3.89 -36.37
CA VAL A 112 -36.40 -5.02 -36.59
C VAL A 112 -37.80 -4.49 -36.84
N PRO A 113 -38.25 -4.41 -38.11
CA PRO A 113 -39.61 -3.98 -38.44
C PRO A 113 -40.61 -5.15 -38.32
N VAL A 114 -41.87 -4.82 -38.02
CA VAL A 114 -42.99 -5.77 -38.17
C VAL A 114 -43.87 -5.35 -39.34
N HIS A 115 -43.80 -6.10 -40.44
CA HIS A 115 -44.69 -5.88 -41.59
C HIS A 115 -46.07 -6.48 -41.31
N SER A 116 -47.10 -5.62 -41.23
CA SER A 116 -48.47 -6.00 -40.89
C SER A 116 -49.26 -6.59 -42.07
N VAL A 117 -48.73 -7.60 -42.75
CA VAL A 117 -49.46 -8.28 -43.84
C VAL A 117 -49.32 -9.80 -43.67
N ASP A 118 -50.46 -10.44 -43.37
CA ASP A 118 -50.71 -11.88 -43.35
C ASP A 118 -49.92 -12.77 -42.38
N GLY A 119 -50.47 -12.92 -41.17
CA GLY A 119 -50.82 -14.21 -40.54
C GLY A 119 -49.75 -15.28 -40.27
N THR A 120 -48.51 -15.11 -40.72
CA THR A 120 -47.41 -16.06 -40.54
C THR A 120 -46.47 -15.55 -39.45
N LYS A 121 -46.46 -16.27 -38.33
CA LYS A 121 -46.01 -15.84 -37.01
C LYS A 121 -44.52 -15.45 -36.86
N ARG A 122 -43.68 -15.40 -37.90
CA ARG A 122 -42.21 -15.25 -37.74
C ARG A 122 -41.43 -14.54 -38.86
N MET A 123 -42.02 -13.64 -39.66
CA MET A 123 -41.22 -12.89 -40.66
C MET A 123 -40.15 -11.99 -40.03
N TRP A 124 -40.44 -11.39 -38.87
CA TRP A 124 -39.50 -10.57 -38.11
C TRP A 124 -38.31 -11.38 -37.54
N GLU A 125 -38.39 -12.72 -37.49
CA GLU A 125 -37.33 -13.56 -36.91
C GLU A 125 -36.01 -13.43 -37.68
N ILE A 126 -36.09 -13.21 -39.01
CA ILE A 126 -34.89 -13.02 -39.85
C ILE A 126 -34.16 -11.73 -39.46
N ASP A 127 -34.90 -10.63 -39.29
CA ASP A 127 -34.33 -9.33 -38.93
C ASP A 127 -33.89 -9.31 -37.47
N PHE A 128 -34.65 -9.97 -36.59
CA PHE A 128 -34.27 -10.19 -35.19
C PHE A 128 -32.92 -10.90 -35.07
N ARG A 129 -32.71 -12.01 -35.81
CA ARG A 129 -31.43 -12.73 -35.83
C ARG A 129 -30.26 -11.91 -36.35
N LYS A 130 -30.53 -10.89 -37.17
CA LYS A 130 -29.54 -9.97 -37.73
C LYS A 130 -29.41 -8.68 -36.93
N SER A 131 -30.21 -8.50 -35.88
CA SER A 131 -30.24 -7.22 -35.18
C SER A 131 -28.88 -6.88 -34.61
N ARG A 132 -28.46 -5.64 -34.83
CA ARG A 132 -27.21 -5.08 -34.32
C ARG A 132 -27.13 -5.15 -32.79
N TRP A 133 -28.27 -5.25 -32.10
CA TRP A 133 -28.33 -5.36 -30.64
C TRP A 133 -27.53 -6.56 -30.11
N PHE A 134 -27.57 -7.71 -30.81
CA PHE A 134 -26.82 -8.91 -30.39
C PHE A 134 -25.30 -8.78 -30.55
N CYS A 135 -24.84 -7.86 -31.39
CA CYS A 135 -23.43 -7.66 -31.69
C CYS A 135 -22.78 -6.55 -30.85
N ARG A 136 -23.48 -5.92 -29.89
CA ARG A 136 -22.93 -4.82 -29.08
C ARG A 136 -22.39 -5.33 -27.75
N GLY A 137 -21.28 -4.77 -27.27
CA GLY A 137 -20.66 -5.20 -26.01
C GLY A 137 -21.58 -5.03 -24.80
N TRP A 138 -22.11 -3.83 -24.60
CA TRP A 138 -22.94 -3.47 -23.43
C TRP A 138 -24.23 -4.29 -23.32
N THR A 139 -24.87 -4.64 -24.45
CA THR A 139 -26.11 -5.42 -24.45
C THR A 139 -25.96 -6.84 -23.88
N LEU A 140 -24.73 -7.31 -23.67
CA LEU A 140 -24.47 -8.61 -23.04
C LEU A 140 -24.94 -8.64 -21.58
N GLN A 141 -24.58 -7.61 -20.80
CA GLN A 141 -25.04 -7.49 -19.42
C GLN A 141 -26.52 -7.11 -19.34
N GLU A 142 -27.02 -6.34 -20.30
CA GLU A 142 -28.45 -5.99 -20.42
C GLU A 142 -29.33 -7.22 -20.71
N LEU A 143 -28.76 -8.26 -21.33
CA LEU A 143 -29.42 -9.55 -21.55
C LEU A 143 -29.37 -10.46 -20.31
N LEU A 144 -28.20 -10.53 -19.68
CA LEU A 144 -27.88 -11.50 -18.63
C LEU A 144 -28.33 -11.07 -17.23
N ALA A 145 -28.23 -9.79 -16.91
CA ALA A 145 -28.49 -9.29 -15.56
C ALA A 145 -29.98 -9.30 -15.18
N PRO A 146 -30.92 -8.80 -16.02
CA PRO A 146 -32.33 -8.72 -15.63
C PRO A 146 -32.99 -10.09 -15.53
N ALA A 147 -33.88 -10.25 -14.56
CA ALA A 147 -34.72 -11.46 -14.46
C ALA A 147 -35.75 -11.54 -15.61
N SER A 148 -36.30 -10.40 -16.03
CA SER A 148 -37.28 -10.30 -17.12
C SER A 148 -36.76 -9.40 -18.24
N VAL A 149 -36.81 -9.89 -19.48
CA VAL A 149 -36.39 -9.15 -20.69
C VAL A 149 -37.42 -9.39 -21.79
N GLU A 150 -37.95 -8.32 -22.36
CA GLU A 150 -38.93 -8.36 -23.45
C GLU A 150 -38.42 -7.61 -24.68
N PHE A 151 -38.54 -8.23 -25.85
CA PHE A 151 -38.05 -7.70 -27.12
C PHE A 151 -39.19 -7.04 -27.90
N PHE A 152 -38.96 -5.79 -28.33
CA PHE A 152 -39.92 -4.99 -29.08
C PHE A 152 -39.35 -4.57 -30.43
N SER A 153 -40.21 -4.53 -31.44
CA SER A 153 -39.89 -4.05 -32.79
C SER A 153 -39.67 -2.54 -32.82
N LYS A 154 -39.22 -2.02 -33.96
CA LYS A 154 -39.12 -0.59 -34.26
C LYS A 154 -40.45 0.15 -34.08
N GLU A 155 -41.58 -0.51 -34.27
CA GLU A 155 -42.93 0.05 -34.10
C GLU A 155 -43.47 -0.12 -32.67
N GLY A 156 -42.69 -0.72 -31.76
CA GLY A 156 -43.09 -1.01 -30.39
C GLY A 156 -44.00 -2.24 -30.24
N ALA A 157 -44.00 -3.16 -31.22
CA ALA A 157 -44.74 -4.42 -31.13
C ALA A 157 -43.92 -5.48 -30.37
N LEU A 158 -44.54 -6.18 -29.41
CA LEU A 158 -43.89 -7.26 -28.65
C LEU A 158 -43.58 -8.45 -29.57
N LEU A 159 -42.30 -8.79 -29.68
CA LEU A 159 -41.79 -9.93 -30.46
C LEU A 159 -41.75 -11.21 -29.62
N GLY A 160 -41.45 -11.07 -28.33
CA GLY A 160 -41.37 -12.14 -27.35
C GLY A 160 -40.50 -11.76 -26.16
N SER A 161 -40.42 -12.63 -25.16
CA SER A 161 -39.51 -12.48 -24.01
C SER A 161 -38.27 -13.37 -24.14
N LYS A 162 -37.25 -13.10 -23.30
CA LYS A 162 -36.05 -13.94 -23.15
C LYS A 162 -36.39 -15.41 -22.91
N SER A 163 -37.48 -15.71 -22.19
CA SER A 163 -37.94 -17.08 -21.98
C SER A 163 -38.59 -17.71 -23.22
N THR A 164 -39.39 -16.96 -23.98
CA THR A 164 -40.05 -17.49 -25.18
C THR A 164 -39.13 -17.59 -26.40
N LEU A 165 -38.03 -16.83 -26.41
CA LEU A 165 -37.06 -16.75 -27.50
C LEU A 165 -35.68 -17.28 -27.10
N GLU A 166 -35.57 -18.03 -25.99
CA GLU A 166 -34.30 -18.51 -25.44
C GLU A 166 -33.48 -19.32 -26.45
N GLN A 167 -34.15 -20.09 -27.32
CA GLN A 167 -33.50 -20.90 -28.35
C GLN A 167 -32.89 -20.00 -29.43
N GLN A 168 -33.63 -19.00 -29.92
CA GLN A 168 -33.14 -18.03 -30.89
C GLN A 168 -31.97 -17.23 -30.30
N VAL A 169 -32.11 -16.73 -29.07
CA VAL A 169 -31.07 -15.96 -28.39
C VAL A 169 -29.82 -16.81 -28.17
N HIS A 170 -29.96 -18.06 -27.76
CA HIS A 170 -28.84 -19.00 -27.64
C HIS A 170 -28.14 -19.23 -28.98
N GLU A 171 -28.88 -19.44 -30.06
CA GLU A 171 -28.32 -19.67 -31.40
C GLU A 171 -27.55 -18.45 -31.93
N ILE A 172 -28.04 -17.23 -31.65
CA ILE A 172 -27.40 -15.98 -32.07
C ILE A 172 -26.16 -15.69 -31.23
N THR A 173 -26.26 -15.79 -29.90
CA THR A 173 -25.24 -15.28 -28.96
C THR A 173 -24.26 -16.34 -28.47
N ARG A 174 -24.56 -17.63 -28.70
CA ARG A 174 -23.84 -18.79 -28.13
C ARG A 174 -23.84 -18.87 -26.60
N ILE A 175 -24.61 -18.02 -25.92
CA ILE A 175 -24.78 -18.05 -24.46
C ILE A 175 -25.64 -19.27 -24.10
N PRO A 176 -25.20 -20.16 -23.18
CA PRO A 176 -25.99 -21.31 -22.77
C PRO A 176 -27.38 -20.93 -22.26
N ILE A 177 -28.41 -21.72 -22.61
CA ILE A 177 -29.79 -21.51 -22.14
C ILE A 177 -29.85 -21.44 -20.60
N ALA A 178 -29.00 -22.22 -19.91
CA ALA A 178 -28.88 -22.16 -18.45
C ALA A 178 -28.53 -20.75 -17.93
N ALA A 179 -27.61 -20.04 -18.59
CA ALA A 179 -27.25 -18.66 -18.24
C ALA A 179 -28.42 -17.68 -18.52
N LEU A 180 -29.16 -17.89 -19.64
CA LEU A 180 -30.34 -17.09 -19.97
C LEU A 180 -31.49 -17.27 -18.96
N ARG A 181 -31.56 -18.43 -18.31
CA ARG A 181 -32.52 -18.77 -17.25
C ARG A 181 -32.04 -18.39 -15.84
N ALA A 182 -31.12 -17.43 -15.72
CA ALA A 182 -30.61 -16.88 -14.46
C ALA A 182 -29.86 -17.88 -13.55
N THR A 183 -29.22 -18.91 -14.13
CA THR A 183 -28.22 -19.69 -13.38
C THR A 183 -27.08 -18.77 -12.96
N PRO A 184 -26.60 -18.84 -11.69
CA PRO A 184 -25.49 -17.99 -11.24
C PRO A 184 -24.31 -18.03 -12.20
N LEU A 185 -23.86 -16.85 -12.64
CA LEU A 185 -22.80 -16.74 -13.67
C LEU A 185 -21.47 -17.36 -13.23
N THR A 186 -21.25 -17.50 -11.92
CA THR A 186 -20.09 -18.17 -11.32
C THR A 186 -20.00 -19.66 -11.66
N GLN A 187 -21.09 -20.30 -12.08
CA GLN A 187 -21.09 -21.71 -12.51
C GLN A 187 -20.49 -21.91 -13.91
N PHE A 188 -20.32 -20.83 -14.68
CA PHE A 188 -19.68 -20.86 -15.99
C PHE A 188 -18.21 -20.47 -15.86
N SER A 189 -17.35 -21.16 -16.60
CA SER A 189 -15.92 -20.90 -16.59
C SER A 189 -15.61 -19.47 -17.05
N VAL A 190 -14.42 -18.98 -16.69
CA VAL A 190 -13.98 -17.65 -17.11
C VAL A 190 -13.89 -17.57 -18.63
N ASP A 191 -13.35 -18.62 -19.28
CA ASP A 191 -13.18 -18.64 -20.73
C ASP A 191 -14.53 -18.69 -21.46
N GLU A 192 -15.52 -19.41 -20.92
CA GLU A 192 -16.88 -19.39 -21.46
C GLU A 192 -17.50 -17.99 -21.38
N ARG A 193 -17.40 -17.34 -20.21
CA ARG A 193 -17.94 -15.98 -20.01
C ARG A 193 -17.24 -14.93 -20.86
N LEU A 194 -15.91 -15.01 -21.02
CA LEU A 194 -15.16 -14.17 -21.95
C LEU A 194 -15.58 -14.43 -23.41
N GLY A 195 -15.85 -15.70 -23.76
CA GLY A 195 -16.31 -16.11 -25.07
C GLY A 195 -17.62 -15.47 -25.49
N TRP A 196 -18.54 -15.18 -24.56
CA TRP A 196 -19.83 -14.52 -24.86
C TRP A 196 -19.68 -13.09 -25.40
N ALA A 197 -18.52 -12.47 -25.23
CA ALA A 197 -18.20 -11.14 -25.73
C ALA A 197 -17.27 -11.12 -26.96
N ALA A 198 -16.74 -12.28 -27.38
CA ALA A 198 -15.69 -12.35 -28.40
C ALA A 198 -16.10 -11.76 -29.76
N GLU A 199 -17.37 -11.90 -30.15
CA GLU A 199 -17.90 -11.40 -31.44
C GLU A 199 -18.61 -10.04 -31.31
N ARG A 200 -18.55 -9.40 -30.14
CA ARG A 200 -19.25 -8.14 -29.87
C ARG A 200 -18.35 -6.92 -30.11
N VAL A 201 -18.96 -5.84 -30.59
CA VAL A 201 -18.30 -4.58 -30.95
C VAL A 201 -18.71 -3.47 -29.98
N THR A 202 -17.73 -2.65 -29.59
CA THR A 202 -17.91 -1.48 -28.73
C THR A 202 -17.47 -0.21 -29.45
N LYS A 203 -17.94 0.95 -28.97
CA LYS A 203 -17.60 2.26 -29.58
C LYS A 203 -16.17 2.67 -29.24
N LYS A 204 -15.76 2.49 -27.97
CA LYS A 204 -14.38 2.65 -27.51
C LYS A 204 -13.74 1.28 -27.32
N THR A 205 -12.42 1.20 -27.45
CA THR A 205 -11.68 -0.06 -27.36
C THR A 205 -11.74 -0.63 -25.94
N GLU A 206 -11.64 0.24 -24.93
CA GLU A 206 -11.64 -0.10 -23.51
C GLU A 206 -12.98 -0.69 -23.05
N ASP A 207 -14.08 -0.29 -23.68
CA ASP A 207 -15.43 -0.78 -23.37
C ASP A 207 -15.56 -2.29 -23.61
N GLN A 208 -14.66 -2.92 -24.40
CA GLN A 208 -14.59 -4.39 -24.53
C GLN A 208 -14.33 -5.07 -23.18
N ALA A 209 -13.65 -4.39 -22.26
CA ALA A 209 -13.44 -4.85 -20.89
C ALA A 209 -14.55 -4.34 -19.96
N TYR A 210 -14.95 -3.07 -20.08
CA TYR A 210 -15.88 -2.46 -19.13
C TYR A 210 -17.28 -3.05 -19.18
N CYS A 211 -17.73 -3.52 -20.35
CA CYS A 211 -19.01 -4.20 -20.48
C CYS A 211 -19.09 -5.57 -19.75
N LEU A 212 -17.95 -6.07 -19.25
CA LEU A 212 -17.84 -7.37 -18.59
C LEU A 212 -17.78 -7.29 -17.06
N PHE A 213 -17.72 -6.10 -16.47
CA PHE A 213 -17.51 -5.91 -15.02
C PHE A 213 -18.51 -6.70 -14.18
N GLY A 214 -19.81 -6.52 -14.43
CA GLY A 214 -20.83 -7.23 -13.66
C GLY A 214 -20.96 -8.71 -13.97
N ILE A 215 -20.51 -9.17 -15.15
CA ILE A 215 -20.50 -10.60 -15.51
C ILE A 215 -19.43 -11.35 -14.67
N PHE A 216 -18.35 -10.66 -14.31
CA PHE A 216 -17.28 -11.19 -13.48
C PHE A 216 -17.33 -10.73 -12.02
N ASP A 217 -18.30 -9.89 -11.66
CA ASP A 217 -18.42 -9.25 -10.34
C ASP A 217 -17.12 -8.51 -9.95
N VAL A 218 -16.64 -7.67 -10.86
CA VAL A 218 -15.38 -6.93 -10.74
C VAL A 218 -15.64 -5.42 -10.73
N PHE A 219 -14.97 -4.72 -9.82
CA PHE A 219 -14.92 -3.26 -9.74
C PHE A 219 -13.52 -2.77 -10.12
N MET A 220 -13.44 -1.82 -11.05
CA MET A 220 -12.18 -1.18 -11.41
C MET A 220 -12.40 0.23 -12.01
N PRO A 221 -11.41 1.15 -11.89
CA PRO A 221 -11.50 2.49 -12.47
C PRO A 221 -11.58 2.47 -14.01
N LEU A 222 -12.33 3.41 -14.59
CA LEU A 222 -12.38 3.64 -16.04
C LEU A 222 -11.22 4.54 -16.46
N ILE A 223 -10.29 4.02 -17.27
CA ILE A 223 -9.18 4.77 -17.83
C ILE A 223 -9.35 4.81 -19.35
N TYR A 224 -10.03 5.83 -19.88
CA TYR A 224 -10.15 6.01 -21.32
C TYR A 224 -8.84 6.55 -21.91
N GLY A 225 -8.30 5.88 -22.94
CA GLY A 225 -6.97 6.12 -23.49
C GLY A 225 -5.99 4.97 -23.25
N GLU A 226 -6.34 3.98 -22.40
CA GLU A 226 -5.48 2.82 -22.14
C GLU A 226 -5.58 1.70 -23.20
N GLY A 227 -6.56 1.77 -24.10
CA GLY A 227 -6.75 0.82 -25.20
C GLY A 227 -6.94 -0.62 -24.72
N ALA A 228 -6.21 -1.56 -25.32
CA ALA A 228 -6.34 -3.00 -25.01
C ALA A 228 -5.87 -3.38 -23.58
N ASN A 229 -5.18 -2.49 -22.87
CA ASN A 229 -4.73 -2.73 -21.50
C ASN A 229 -5.88 -2.86 -20.50
N ALA A 230 -7.05 -2.28 -20.81
CA ALA A 230 -8.26 -2.44 -20.01
C ALA A 230 -8.64 -3.92 -19.84
N LEU A 231 -8.51 -4.73 -20.90
CA LEU A 231 -8.80 -6.17 -20.87
C LEU A 231 -7.76 -6.94 -20.03
N VAL A 232 -6.50 -6.51 -20.05
CA VAL A 232 -5.42 -7.09 -19.24
C VAL A 232 -5.68 -6.84 -17.75
N ARG A 233 -6.08 -5.60 -17.38
CA ARG A 233 -6.50 -5.25 -16.02
C ARG A 233 -7.67 -6.08 -15.56
N LEU A 234 -8.70 -6.22 -16.40
CA LEU A 234 -9.87 -7.05 -16.10
C LEU A 234 -9.46 -8.50 -15.81
N ARG A 235 -8.64 -9.12 -16.67
CA ARG A 235 -8.15 -10.51 -16.46
C ARG A 235 -7.40 -10.65 -15.15
N LYS A 236 -6.47 -9.73 -14.86
CA LYS A 236 -5.72 -9.73 -13.59
C LYS A 236 -6.66 -9.64 -12.38
N LYS A 237 -7.71 -8.84 -12.47
CA LYS A 237 -8.70 -8.66 -11.41
C LYS A 237 -9.59 -9.91 -11.25
N ILE A 238 -10.02 -10.54 -12.35
CA ILE A 238 -10.71 -11.85 -12.33
C ILE A 238 -9.85 -12.90 -11.61
N ASP A 239 -8.56 -12.98 -11.94
CA ASP A 239 -7.64 -13.94 -11.32
C ASP A 239 -7.40 -13.64 -9.83
N LYS A 240 -7.36 -12.36 -9.43
CA LYS A 240 -7.31 -11.94 -8.02
C LYS A 240 -8.59 -12.36 -7.27
N THR A 241 -9.76 -12.11 -7.86
CA THR A 241 -11.06 -12.50 -7.25
C THR A 241 -11.20 -14.02 -7.15
N ARG A 242 -10.74 -14.80 -8.13
CA ARG A 242 -10.73 -16.27 -8.09
C ARG A 242 -9.88 -16.83 -6.96
N LYS A 243 -8.74 -16.22 -6.67
CA LYS A 243 -7.91 -16.57 -5.52
C LYS A 243 -8.59 -16.23 -4.18
N SER A 244 -9.57 -15.32 -4.20
CA SER A 244 -10.36 -14.92 -3.03
C SER A 244 -11.64 -15.73 -2.83
N THR A 245 -12.24 -16.32 -3.87
CA THR A 245 -13.55 -17.01 -3.81
C THR A 245 -13.46 -18.52 -3.57
N SER A 246 -12.26 -19.09 -3.46
CA SER A 246 -12.05 -20.49 -3.03
C SER A 246 -12.11 -20.67 -1.51
N VAL A 247 -12.67 -19.71 -0.76
CA VAL A 247 -12.54 -19.59 0.69
C VAL A 247 -13.92 -19.51 1.36
N GLU A 248 -14.61 -20.64 1.48
CA GLU A 248 -15.59 -20.83 2.56
C GLU A 248 -15.33 -22.17 3.27
N SER A 249 -14.09 -22.28 3.76
CA SER A 249 -13.63 -22.95 4.98
C SER A 249 -12.10 -22.86 4.98
N GLY A 250 -11.54 -21.69 5.31
CA GLY A 250 -10.09 -21.49 5.17
C GLY A 250 -9.54 -20.26 5.88
N ASN A 251 -8.23 -20.30 6.10
CA ASN A 251 -7.31 -19.28 6.61
C ASN A 251 -7.87 -17.85 6.67
N ILE A 252 -8.03 -17.32 7.88
CA ILE A 252 -8.51 -15.96 8.14
C ILE A 252 -7.33 -14.97 8.26
N HIS A 253 -6.17 -15.45 8.71
CA HIS A 253 -4.98 -14.63 8.90
C HIS A 253 -3.84 -15.08 7.98
N TRP A 254 -3.60 -14.33 6.90
CA TRP A 254 -2.52 -14.57 5.94
C TRP A 254 -1.46 -13.45 6.02
N MET A 255 -0.41 -13.66 6.81
CA MET A 255 0.73 -12.75 6.96
C MET A 255 1.96 -13.32 6.27
N VAL A 256 1.92 -13.44 4.95
CA VAL A 256 3.04 -13.96 4.15
C VAL A 256 3.63 -12.81 3.33
N PRO A 257 4.97 -12.58 3.38
CA PRO A 257 5.58 -11.32 2.91
C PRO A 257 5.58 -11.15 1.38
N ARG A 258 5.47 -12.27 0.63
CA ARG A 258 5.44 -12.24 -0.83
C ARG A 258 4.76 -13.48 -1.39
N SER A 259 4.33 -13.40 -2.64
CA SER A 259 3.83 -14.57 -3.37
C SER A 259 4.95 -15.55 -3.73
N SER A 260 4.61 -16.83 -3.83
CA SER A 260 5.55 -17.88 -4.22
C SER A 260 6.10 -17.67 -5.63
N ASN A 261 7.38 -17.97 -5.84
CA ASN A 261 8.05 -17.86 -7.13
C ASN A 261 7.51 -18.87 -8.15
N THR A 262 7.14 -18.40 -9.34
CA THR A 262 6.63 -19.22 -10.45
C THR A 262 7.68 -20.13 -11.08
N LEU A 263 8.97 -19.84 -10.86
CA LEU A 263 10.09 -20.69 -11.29
C LEU A 263 10.47 -21.77 -10.28
N PHE A 264 9.75 -21.88 -9.15
CA PHE A 264 10.00 -22.93 -8.17
C PHE A 264 10.00 -24.31 -8.84
N THR A 265 11.07 -25.07 -8.59
CA THR A 265 11.31 -26.35 -9.26
C THR A 265 11.96 -27.32 -8.28
N GLY A 266 11.44 -28.54 -8.23
CA GLY A 266 11.98 -29.60 -7.40
C GLY A 266 11.59 -29.50 -5.92
N ARG A 267 12.27 -30.29 -5.08
CA ARG A 267 12.05 -30.38 -3.62
C ARG A 267 10.64 -30.82 -3.21
N GLU A 268 9.98 -31.56 -4.09
CA GLU A 268 8.62 -32.06 -3.86
C GLU A 268 8.58 -33.03 -2.68
N GLU A 269 9.54 -33.96 -2.60
CA GLU A 269 9.65 -34.90 -1.48
C GLU A 269 9.81 -34.19 -0.13
N ILE A 270 10.60 -33.11 -0.10
CA ILE A 270 10.78 -32.27 1.10
C ILE A 270 9.45 -31.60 1.45
N LEU A 271 8.78 -30.96 0.47
CA LEU A 271 7.50 -30.29 0.69
C LEU A 271 6.41 -31.26 1.14
N GLU A 272 6.31 -32.44 0.55
CA GLU A 272 5.38 -33.49 0.97
C GLU A 272 5.68 -33.98 2.40
N SER A 273 6.96 -34.12 2.76
CA SER A 273 7.36 -34.45 4.13
C SER A 273 6.94 -33.38 5.13
N LEU A 274 7.28 -32.12 4.84
CA LEU A 274 6.91 -30.98 5.67
C LEU A 274 5.38 -30.84 5.78
N GLU A 275 4.66 -30.95 4.68
CA GLU A 275 3.19 -30.91 4.65
C GLU A 275 2.58 -32.03 5.50
N ARG A 276 3.13 -33.24 5.43
CA ARG A 276 2.71 -34.37 6.27
C ARG A 276 2.94 -34.08 7.75
N ASN A 277 4.08 -33.48 8.10
CA ASN A 277 4.39 -33.08 9.47
C ASN A 277 3.41 -32.00 9.99
N VAL A 278 3.08 -30.99 9.17
CA VAL A 278 2.07 -29.97 9.51
C VAL A 278 0.69 -30.60 9.67
N ARG A 279 0.26 -31.45 8.72
CA ARG A 279 -1.04 -32.15 8.79
C ARG A 279 -1.14 -33.00 10.06
N ALA A 280 -0.11 -33.77 10.38
CA ALA A 280 -0.07 -34.60 11.58
C ALA A 280 -0.15 -33.75 12.85
N ALA A 281 0.56 -32.63 12.91
CA ALA A 281 0.52 -31.71 14.06
C ALA A 281 -0.88 -31.09 14.26
N VAL A 282 -1.55 -30.70 13.17
CA VAL A 282 -2.90 -30.12 13.20
C VAL A 282 -3.97 -31.16 13.55
N GLN A 283 -3.87 -32.39 13.04
CA GLN A 283 -4.88 -33.44 13.24
C GLN A 283 -4.78 -34.16 14.58
N HIS A 284 -3.56 -34.40 15.07
CA HIS A 284 -3.33 -35.24 16.24
C HIS A 284 -2.94 -34.47 17.50
N GLY A 285 -2.66 -33.17 17.40
CA GLY A 285 -2.32 -32.29 18.52
C GLY A 285 -1.33 -32.93 19.49
N SER A 286 -0.03 -32.87 19.21
CA SER A 286 1.01 -33.42 20.10
C SER A 286 0.82 -32.86 21.51
N ARG A 287 0.40 -33.71 22.46
CA ARG A 287 0.18 -33.31 23.86
C ARG A 287 1.48 -33.13 24.65
N THR A 288 2.63 -33.39 24.02
CA THR A 288 3.94 -33.46 24.68
C THR A 288 4.94 -32.39 24.23
N TYR A 289 4.91 -31.94 22.98
CA TYR A 289 5.82 -30.89 22.47
C TYR A 289 5.24 -30.20 21.22
N GLN A 290 5.54 -28.91 21.05
CA GLN A 290 5.17 -28.11 19.88
C GLN A 290 5.82 -28.67 18.60
N CYS A 291 5.14 -28.62 17.46
CA CYS A 291 5.75 -29.00 16.20
C CYS A 291 6.72 -27.90 15.73
N ARG A 292 8.03 -28.13 15.90
CA ARG A 292 9.08 -27.20 15.44
C ARG A 292 9.93 -27.84 14.36
N ILE A 293 10.02 -27.15 13.24
CA ILE A 293 10.77 -27.54 12.04
C ILE A 293 11.88 -26.52 11.82
N ALA A 294 13.12 -26.98 11.70
CA ALA A 294 14.24 -26.10 11.33
C ALA A 294 14.66 -26.39 9.89
N ILE A 295 14.86 -25.34 9.09
CA ILE A 295 15.36 -25.41 7.72
C ILE A 295 16.65 -24.61 7.64
N SER A 296 17.78 -25.31 7.54
CA SER A 296 19.11 -24.67 7.49
C SER A 296 19.74 -24.81 6.11
N GLY A 297 20.59 -23.87 5.70
CA GLY A 297 21.33 -23.97 4.43
C GLY A 297 21.93 -22.64 3.98
N LEU A 298 22.80 -22.67 2.96
CA LEU A 298 23.44 -21.46 2.44
C LEU A 298 22.42 -20.40 1.94
N GLY A 299 22.84 -19.14 1.88
CA GLY A 299 22.02 -18.05 1.34
C GLY A 299 21.63 -18.31 -0.12
N GLY A 300 20.36 -18.15 -0.49
CA GLY A 300 19.89 -18.37 -1.86
C GLY A 300 19.62 -19.84 -2.25
N GLN A 301 19.62 -20.78 -1.29
CA GLN A 301 19.22 -22.19 -1.50
C GLN A 301 17.69 -22.43 -1.53
N GLY A 302 16.89 -21.39 -1.31
CA GLY A 302 15.42 -21.50 -1.34
C GLY A 302 14.75 -21.84 -0.01
N LYS A 303 15.37 -21.58 1.14
CA LYS A 303 14.77 -21.81 2.48
C LYS A 303 13.43 -21.11 2.66
N SER A 304 13.42 -19.78 2.50
CA SER A 304 12.20 -18.97 2.58
C SER A 304 11.21 -19.37 1.49
N GLU A 305 11.69 -19.79 0.31
CA GLU A 305 10.84 -20.25 -0.79
C GLU A 305 10.10 -21.56 -0.46
N ILE A 306 10.76 -22.52 0.19
CA ILE A 306 10.10 -23.73 0.71
C ILE A 306 9.03 -23.36 1.74
N CYS A 307 9.29 -22.39 2.61
CA CYS A 307 8.29 -21.92 3.59
C CYS A 307 7.09 -21.26 2.91
N LEU A 308 7.30 -20.47 1.86
CA LEU A 308 6.23 -19.87 1.04
C LEU A 308 5.37 -20.94 0.35
N GLN A 309 6.01 -21.93 -0.27
CA GLN A 309 5.33 -23.05 -0.92
C GLN A 309 4.56 -23.90 0.09
N LEU A 310 5.17 -24.20 1.24
CA LEU A 310 4.52 -24.93 2.34
C LEU A 310 3.30 -24.17 2.83
N ALA A 311 3.45 -22.88 3.17
CA ALA A 311 2.36 -22.00 3.61
C ALA A 311 1.17 -22.02 2.64
N GLN A 312 1.44 -21.99 1.34
CA GLN A 312 0.39 -22.04 0.33
C GLN A 312 -0.30 -23.41 0.23
N ARG A 313 0.44 -24.51 0.38
CA ARG A 313 -0.12 -25.88 0.39
C ARG A 313 -0.96 -26.17 1.63
N VAL A 314 -0.54 -25.68 2.79
CA VAL A 314 -1.25 -25.91 4.06
C VAL A 314 -2.24 -24.80 4.41
N GLN A 315 -2.43 -23.81 3.53
CA GLN A 315 -3.27 -22.64 3.78
C GLN A 315 -4.68 -23.03 4.24
N SER A 316 -5.34 -23.94 3.51
CA SER A 316 -6.71 -24.37 3.85
C SER A 316 -6.82 -25.16 5.16
N LEU A 317 -5.70 -25.67 5.70
CA LEU A 317 -5.66 -26.43 6.94
C LEU A 317 -5.51 -25.55 8.19
N LEU A 318 -5.04 -24.33 8.02
CA LEU A 318 -4.63 -23.45 9.10
C LEU A 318 -5.55 -22.25 9.17
N TRP A 319 -5.97 -21.89 10.37
CA TRP A 319 -6.69 -20.66 10.67
C TRP A 319 -5.82 -19.42 10.42
N GLY A 320 -4.52 -19.49 10.74
CA GLY A 320 -3.58 -18.40 10.56
C GLY A 320 -2.19 -18.87 10.17
N ILE A 321 -1.55 -18.12 9.26
CA ILE A 321 -0.14 -18.25 8.92
C ILE A 321 0.54 -16.90 9.15
N PHE A 322 1.56 -16.93 9.99
CA PHE A 322 2.29 -15.78 10.48
C PHE A 322 3.75 -15.82 10.03
N TRP A 323 4.35 -14.67 9.75
CA TRP A 323 5.73 -14.55 9.31
C TRP A 323 6.44 -13.42 10.04
N VAL A 324 7.61 -13.72 10.60
CA VAL A 324 8.46 -12.75 11.32
C VAL A 324 9.88 -12.87 10.80
N ASP A 325 10.46 -11.75 10.40
CA ASP A 325 11.88 -11.65 10.09
C ASP A 325 12.66 -11.48 11.39
N VAL A 326 13.53 -12.44 11.70
CA VAL A 326 14.36 -12.46 12.92
C VAL A 326 15.83 -12.18 12.62
N SER A 327 16.12 -11.48 11.52
CA SER A 327 17.47 -11.04 11.15
C SER A 327 18.09 -10.07 12.17
N THR A 328 17.26 -9.31 12.88
CA THR A 328 17.65 -8.44 14.00
C THR A 328 16.60 -8.49 15.11
N PRO A 329 16.97 -8.22 16.38
CA PRO A 329 16.01 -8.18 17.49
C PRO A 329 14.84 -7.23 17.22
N SER A 330 15.11 -6.01 16.75
CA SER A 330 14.05 -5.03 16.49
C SER A 330 13.06 -5.45 15.39
N GLN A 331 13.51 -6.17 14.35
CA GLN A 331 12.60 -6.72 13.35
C GLN A 331 11.74 -7.86 13.92
N ALA A 332 12.32 -8.70 14.77
CA ALA A 332 11.60 -9.76 15.45
C ALA A 332 10.52 -9.19 16.37
N GLU A 333 10.87 -8.20 17.19
CA GLU A 333 9.98 -7.48 18.10
C GLU A 333 8.78 -6.91 17.34
N ASN A 334 9.05 -6.14 16.28
CA ASN A 334 8.01 -5.55 15.43
C ASN A 334 7.13 -6.62 14.76
N GLY A 335 7.70 -7.76 14.36
CA GLY A 335 6.94 -8.84 13.74
C GLY A 335 5.94 -9.50 14.71
N PHE A 336 6.34 -9.75 15.96
CA PHE A 336 5.41 -10.28 16.97
C PHE A 336 4.34 -9.29 17.37
N LEU A 337 4.67 -8.00 17.42
CA LEU A 337 3.69 -6.94 17.64
C LEU A 337 2.69 -6.83 16.47
N ASP A 338 3.12 -6.98 15.22
CA ASP A 338 2.24 -7.02 14.04
C ASP A 338 1.29 -8.22 14.08
N ILE A 339 1.77 -9.39 14.52
CA ILE A 339 0.92 -10.58 14.75
C ILE A 339 -0.12 -10.26 15.83
N ALA A 340 0.30 -9.74 16.98
CA ALA A 340 -0.62 -9.43 18.07
C ALA A 340 -1.70 -8.43 17.65
N SER A 341 -1.31 -7.41 16.88
CA SER A 341 -2.22 -6.43 16.29
C SER A 341 -3.28 -7.09 15.42
N ARG A 342 -2.87 -7.93 14.47
CA ARG A 342 -3.79 -8.63 13.56
C ARG A 342 -4.70 -9.64 14.24
N LEU A 343 -4.26 -10.18 15.37
CA LEU A 343 -5.04 -11.13 16.16
C LEU A 343 -5.89 -10.45 17.24
N GLN A 344 -5.83 -9.12 17.34
CA GLN A 344 -6.50 -8.35 18.39
C GLN A 344 -6.15 -8.89 19.78
N ILE A 345 -4.88 -9.23 19.96
CA ILE A 345 -4.35 -9.69 21.25
C ILE A 345 -3.71 -8.50 21.96
N SER A 346 -4.16 -8.26 23.18
CA SER A 346 -3.57 -7.32 24.15
C SER A 346 -2.12 -7.67 24.43
N ALA A 347 -1.18 -7.12 23.67
CA ALA A 347 0.25 -7.42 23.79
C ALA A 347 1.09 -6.17 24.05
N SER A 348 1.43 -5.88 25.32
CA SER A 348 2.23 -4.71 25.72
C SER A 348 3.70 -4.77 25.28
N THR A 349 4.18 -5.98 25.00
CA THR A 349 5.55 -6.29 24.61
C THR A 349 5.54 -7.35 23.50
N TRP A 350 6.66 -7.53 22.79
CA TRP A 350 6.76 -8.60 21.80
C TRP A 350 6.62 -9.98 22.47
N GLU A 351 7.04 -10.13 23.74
CA GLU A 351 6.81 -11.34 24.53
C GLU A 351 5.33 -11.60 24.76
N ASP A 352 4.52 -10.57 24.99
CA ASP A 352 3.06 -10.71 25.11
C ASP A 352 2.43 -11.10 23.78
N GLY A 353 2.93 -10.59 22.65
CA GLY A 353 2.46 -10.99 21.32
C GLY A 353 2.78 -12.45 21.03
N ARG A 354 4.00 -12.88 21.35
CA ARG A 354 4.43 -14.28 21.32
C ARG A 354 3.59 -15.17 22.26
N GLN A 355 3.30 -14.69 23.48
CA GLN A 355 2.47 -15.40 24.45
C GLN A 355 1.00 -15.47 24.01
N GLY A 356 0.51 -14.41 23.39
CA GLY A 356 -0.81 -14.31 22.80
C GLY A 356 -1.03 -15.36 21.74
N LEU A 357 -0.09 -15.46 20.79
CA LEU A 357 -0.11 -16.50 19.76
C LEU A 357 -0.12 -17.91 20.37
N ALA A 358 0.63 -18.14 21.44
CA ALA A 358 0.61 -19.40 22.19
C ALA A 358 -0.76 -19.74 22.81
N ASN A 359 -1.59 -18.73 23.12
CA ASN A 359 -2.92 -18.94 23.71
C ASN A 359 -4.00 -19.26 22.65
N ILE A 360 -3.71 -19.08 21.36
CA ILE A 360 -4.64 -19.40 20.27
C ILE A 360 -4.83 -20.91 20.15
N ARG A 361 -6.10 -21.35 20.18
CA ARG A 361 -6.48 -22.77 20.10
C ARG A 361 -6.71 -23.25 18.67
N GLN A 362 -7.00 -22.34 17.76
CA GLN A 362 -7.13 -22.61 16.34
C GLN A 362 -5.77 -23.03 15.75
N PRO A 363 -5.74 -23.87 14.70
CA PRO A 363 -4.49 -24.33 14.13
C PRO A 363 -3.78 -23.19 13.39
N TRP A 364 -2.54 -22.89 13.77
CA TRP A 364 -1.74 -21.85 13.13
C TRP A 364 -0.31 -22.30 12.84
N MET A 365 0.35 -21.59 11.93
CA MET A 365 1.77 -21.75 11.64
C MET A 365 2.49 -20.40 11.76
N LEU A 366 3.68 -20.39 12.37
CA LEU A 366 4.58 -19.26 12.47
C LEU A 366 5.89 -19.56 11.73
N VAL A 367 6.28 -18.70 10.80
CA VAL A 367 7.58 -18.75 10.15
C VAL A 367 8.51 -17.70 10.76
N LEU A 368 9.63 -18.13 11.31
CA LEU A 368 10.73 -17.30 11.78
C LEU A 368 11.84 -17.35 10.73
N ASP A 369 11.95 -16.31 9.90
CA ASP A 369 12.85 -16.27 8.74
C ASP A 369 14.14 -15.50 9.07
N ASN A 370 15.26 -15.88 8.46
CA ASN A 370 16.58 -15.23 8.60
C ASN A 370 17.21 -15.29 10.01
N ALA A 371 17.05 -16.41 10.72
CA ALA A 371 17.66 -16.65 12.03
C ALA A 371 19.18 -16.93 11.95
N ASP A 372 19.95 -15.97 11.46
CA ASP A 372 21.32 -16.17 11.00
C ASP A 372 22.42 -15.80 12.00
N ASP A 373 22.12 -15.03 13.06
CA ASP A 373 23.11 -14.56 14.04
C ASP A 373 23.41 -15.67 15.06
N PRO A 374 24.65 -16.22 15.10
CA PRO A 374 24.99 -17.29 16.04
C PRO A 374 25.01 -16.83 17.51
N ASN A 375 25.04 -15.52 17.78
CA ASN A 375 25.05 -14.98 19.14
C ASN A 375 23.65 -14.78 19.72
N VAL A 376 22.60 -14.94 18.90
CA VAL A 376 21.21 -14.77 19.31
C VAL A 376 20.61 -16.13 19.68
N ASP A 377 20.04 -16.22 20.89
CA ASP A 377 19.25 -17.39 21.29
C ASP A 377 17.83 -17.28 20.75
N TYR A 378 17.58 -17.94 19.62
CA TYR A 378 16.27 -17.95 18.96
C TYR A 378 15.19 -18.69 19.74
N GLN A 379 15.54 -19.42 20.81
CA GLN A 379 14.55 -20.04 21.68
C GLN A 379 13.59 -19.01 22.29
N ALA A 380 14.07 -17.79 22.51
CA ALA A 380 13.27 -16.68 23.04
C ALA A 380 12.04 -16.35 22.17
N TYR A 381 12.11 -16.59 20.85
CA TYR A 381 11.03 -16.25 19.91
C TYR A 381 9.97 -17.34 19.75
N PHE A 382 10.18 -18.56 20.27
CA PHE A 382 9.18 -19.61 20.14
C PHE A 382 8.00 -19.38 21.09
N PRO A 383 6.73 -19.36 20.60
CA PRO A 383 5.56 -19.30 21.47
C PRO A 383 5.56 -20.47 22.46
N PRO A 384 5.36 -20.23 23.77
CA PRO A 384 5.45 -21.27 24.77
C PRO A 384 4.13 -22.04 24.84
N SER A 385 3.83 -22.78 23.78
CA SER A 385 2.64 -23.62 23.62
C SER A 385 3.01 -25.02 23.14
N THR A 386 2.12 -26.00 23.38
CA THR A 386 2.18 -27.31 22.69
C THR A 386 1.40 -27.30 21.37
N CYS A 387 0.62 -26.24 21.14
CA CYS A 387 -0.20 -26.04 19.94
C CYS A 387 0.52 -25.12 18.93
N GLY A 388 0.18 -25.26 17.65
CA GLY A 388 0.78 -24.48 16.57
C GLY A 388 2.04 -25.12 15.98
N VAL A 389 2.35 -24.73 14.75
CA VAL A 389 3.55 -25.16 14.03
C VAL A 389 4.52 -24.00 13.93
N VAL A 390 5.79 -24.20 14.26
CA VAL A 390 6.83 -23.19 14.05
C VAL A 390 7.85 -23.70 13.04
N VAL A 391 8.13 -22.89 12.02
CA VAL A 391 9.16 -23.15 11.01
C VAL A 391 10.24 -22.09 11.14
N LEU A 392 11.48 -22.50 11.39
CA LEU A 392 12.64 -21.61 11.51
C LEU A 392 13.52 -21.75 10.26
N THR A 393 13.93 -20.65 9.63
CA THR A 393 14.94 -20.69 8.56
C THR A 393 16.26 -20.05 9.00
N SER A 394 17.39 -20.64 8.63
CA SER A 394 18.72 -20.12 9.01
C SER A 394 19.85 -20.51 8.04
N ARG A 395 20.90 -19.70 7.98
CA ARG A 395 22.21 -20.04 7.41
C ARG A 395 23.11 -20.80 8.38
N ASN A 396 22.81 -20.76 9.68
CA ASN A 396 23.48 -21.52 10.71
C ASN A 396 22.89 -22.94 10.80
N ALA A 397 23.74 -23.96 10.61
CA ALA A 397 23.33 -25.35 10.72
C ALA A 397 22.99 -25.75 12.17
N GLU A 398 23.58 -25.07 13.16
CA GLU A 398 23.34 -25.32 14.57
C GLU A 398 21.91 -24.99 15.00
N CYS A 399 21.18 -24.17 14.24
CA CYS A 399 19.75 -23.91 14.46
C CYS A 399 18.89 -25.18 14.36
N GLY A 400 19.42 -26.29 13.82
CA GLY A 400 18.80 -27.61 13.91
C GLY A 400 18.51 -28.06 15.35
N GLN A 401 19.26 -27.56 16.35
CA GLN A 401 19.02 -27.85 17.76
C GLN A 401 17.64 -27.40 18.26
N TYR A 402 17.01 -26.44 17.58
CA TYR A 402 15.69 -25.94 17.93
C TYR A 402 14.54 -26.79 17.37
N ALA A 403 14.83 -27.72 16.44
CA ALA A 403 13.84 -28.61 15.87
C ALA A 403 13.38 -29.67 16.89
N THR A 404 12.10 -30.02 16.82
CA THR A 404 11.50 -31.10 17.63
C THR A 404 10.83 -32.16 16.77
N THR A 405 10.43 -31.78 15.56
CA THR A 405 9.77 -32.68 14.61
C THR A 405 10.71 -33.04 13.46
N ASP A 406 11.33 -32.04 12.83
CA ASP A 406 12.14 -32.26 11.64
C ASP A 406 13.21 -31.17 11.47
N HIS A 407 14.38 -31.55 10.96
CA HIS A 407 15.46 -30.63 10.60
C HIS A 407 15.90 -30.92 9.18
N VAL A 408 15.69 -29.95 8.29
CA VAL A 408 16.03 -30.06 6.88
C VAL A 408 17.26 -29.21 6.60
N ALA A 409 18.40 -29.87 6.35
CA ALA A 409 19.59 -29.23 5.82
C ALA A 409 19.48 -29.14 4.29
N LEU A 410 19.15 -27.95 3.78
CA LEU A 410 19.09 -27.70 2.34
C LEU A 410 20.48 -27.62 1.74
N GLU A 411 20.73 -28.55 0.83
CA GLU A 411 21.85 -28.55 -0.09
C GLU A 411 21.41 -28.02 -1.48
N GLY A 412 22.35 -28.03 -2.43
CA GLY A 412 22.07 -27.74 -3.83
C GLY A 412 20.97 -28.66 -4.36
N LEU A 413 20.24 -28.22 -5.39
CA LEU A 413 19.19 -29.04 -5.99
C LEU A 413 19.78 -30.36 -6.54
N PRO A 414 19.03 -31.47 -6.47
CA PRO A 414 19.33 -32.66 -7.26
C PRO A 414 19.59 -32.27 -8.72
N THR A 415 20.56 -32.91 -9.36
CA THR A 415 21.06 -32.45 -10.67
C THR A 415 19.96 -32.37 -11.74
N GLU A 416 18.98 -33.28 -11.73
CA GLU A 416 17.83 -33.22 -12.64
C GLU A 416 16.96 -31.99 -12.38
N GLU A 417 16.61 -31.73 -11.12
CA GLU A 417 15.80 -30.56 -10.73
C GLU A 417 16.53 -29.24 -11.00
N ALA A 418 17.85 -29.22 -10.79
CA ALA A 418 18.72 -28.10 -11.08
C ALA A 418 18.79 -27.81 -12.59
N THR A 419 18.89 -28.87 -13.40
CA THR A 419 18.86 -28.80 -14.86
C THR A 419 17.52 -28.24 -15.33
N GLU A 420 16.43 -28.70 -14.72
CA GLU A 420 15.09 -28.21 -15.06
C GLU A 420 14.88 -26.74 -14.69
N LEU A 421 15.31 -26.33 -13.48
CA LEU A 421 15.25 -24.94 -13.06
C LEU A 421 16.00 -24.03 -14.05
N LEU A 422 17.20 -24.46 -14.47
CA LEU A 422 18.01 -23.71 -15.41
C LEU A 422 17.35 -23.60 -16.79
N LEU A 423 16.78 -24.69 -17.31
CA LEU A 423 16.07 -24.70 -18.60
C LEU A 423 14.84 -23.77 -18.57
N LYS A 424 14.07 -23.80 -17.49
CA LYS A 424 12.95 -22.87 -17.27
C LYS A 424 13.41 -21.42 -17.20
N ALA A 425 14.45 -21.13 -16.42
CA ALA A 425 15.00 -19.78 -16.30
C ALA A 425 15.59 -19.27 -17.64
N ALA A 426 16.17 -20.15 -18.44
CA ALA A 426 16.67 -19.88 -19.79
C ALA A 426 15.56 -19.76 -20.86
N ASN A 427 14.30 -20.01 -20.49
CA ASN A 427 13.14 -20.03 -21.39
C ASN A 427 13.28 -21.04 -22.55
N VAL A 428 13.89 -22.21 -22.28
CA VAL A 428 14.03 -23.31 -23.23
C VAL A 428 12.81 -24.23 -23.08
N ILE A 429 11.81 -24.08 -23.95
CA ILE A 429 10.53 -24.80 -23.90
C ILE A 429 10.33 -25.64 -25.18
N GLY A 430 9.63 -26.78 -25.09
CA GLY A 430 9.14 -27.54 -26.26
C GLY A 430 10.11 -28.61 -26.81
N GLU A 431 9.93 -28.98 -28.08
CA GLU A 431 10.60 -30.12 -28.75
C GLU A 431 12.13 -30.03 -28.84
N HIS A 432 12.70 -28.83 -28.68
CA HIS A 432 14.14 -28.61 -28.74
C HIS A 432 14.87 -28.88 -27.40
N ARG A 433 14.14 -29.19 -26.33
CA ARG A 433 14.67 -29.42 -24.98
C ARG A 433 15.74 -30.52 -24.89
N PRO A 434 15.59 -31.71 -25.52
CA PRO A 434 16.58 -32.79 -25.39
C PRO A 434 17.97 -32.40 -25.92
N ARG A 435 18.03 -31.42 -26.84
CA ARG A 435 19.29 -30.96 -27.44
C ARG A 435 20.17 -30.16 -26.47
N TRP A 436 19.56 -29.54 -25.46
CA TRP A 436 20.24 -28.62 -24.54
C TRP A 436 20.36 -29.15 -23.11
N GLU A 437 19.84 -30.35 -22.87
CA GLU A 437 19.78 -30.98 -21.56
C GLU A 437 21.16 -31.31 -21.00
N ASP A 438 22.06 -31.86 -21.84
CA ASP A 438 23.45 -32.11 -21.45
C ASP A 438 24.22 -30.82 -21.15
N ASP A 439 23.97 -29.76 -21.92
CA ASP A 439 24.60 -28.45 -21.69
C ASP A 439 24.09 -27.83 -20.38
N ALA A 440 22.78 -27.88 -20.14
CA ALA A 440 22.15 -27.41 -18.92
C ALA A 440 22.64 -28.20 -17.70
N ARG A 441 22.78 -29.53 -17.81
CA ARG A 441 23.34 -30.38 -16.76
C ARG A 441 24.78 -29.99 -16.40
N ARG A 442 25.63 -29.73 -17.40
CA ARG A 442 27.01 -29.26 -17.16
C ARG A 442 27.04 -27.92 -16.43
N VAL A 443 26.19 -26.98 -16.83
CA VAL A 443 26.08 -25.68 -16.13
C VAL A 443 25.54 -25.87 -14.71
N ALA A 444 24.56 -26.75 -14.51
CA ALA A 444 23.99 -27.03 -13.20
C ALA A 444 25.05 -27.56 -12.23
N VAL A 445 25.85 -28.54 -12.66
CA VAL A 445 26.97 -29.09 -11.88
C VAL A 445 28.04 -28.02 -11.61
N LEU A 446 28.39 -27.20 -12.62
CA LEU A 446 29.36 -26.11 -12.46
C LEU A 446 28.96 -25.11 -11.39
N LEU A 447 27.66 -24.80 -11.30
CA LEU A 447 27.08 -23.89 -10.33
C LEU A 447 26.69 -24.59 -9.01
N GLN A 448 27.18 -25.82 -8.79
CA GLN A 448 26.91 -26.64 -7.61
C GLN A 448 25.41 -26.78 -7.32
N SER A 449 24.59 -26.79 -8.37
CA SER A 449 23.13 -26.82 -8.31
C SER A 449 22.50 -25.75 -7.39
N HIS A 450 23.16 -24.60 -7.23
CA HIS A 450 22.69 -23.53 -6.36
C HIS A 450 21.52 -22.75 -7.01
N PRO A 451 20.28 -22.77 -6.46
CA PRO A 451 19.09 -22.22 -7.12
C PRO A 451 19.23 -20.78 -7.62
N LEU A 452 19.72 -19.87 -6.78
CA LEU A 452 19.90 -18.48 -7.18
C LEU A 452 20.90 -18.33 -8.35
N ALA A 453 22.02 -19.06 -8.33
CA ALA A 453 23.01 -19.01 -9.41
C ALA A 453 22.45 -19.58 -10.72
N LEU A 454 21.60 -20.61 -10.65
CA LEU A 454 20.92 -21.19 -11.80
C LEU A 454 19.93 -20.21 -12.42
N ILE A 455 19.12 -19.51 -11.61
CA ILE A 455 18.19 -18.48 -12.08
C ILE A 455 18.95 -17.35 -12.79
N GLN A 456 20.09 -16.94 -12.24
CA GLN A 456 20.95 -15.92 -12.83
C GLN A 456 21.55 -16.36 -14.17
N ALA A 457 22.12 -17.57 -14.20
CA ALA A 457 22.66 -18.15 -15.43
C ALA A 457 21.59 -18.31 -16.51
N GLY A 458 20.39 -18.78 -16.12
CA GLY A 458 19.25 -18.88 -17.01
C GLY A 458 18.81 -17.53 -17.55
N ALA A 459 18.69 -16.51 -16.70
CA ALA A 459 18.37 -15.15 -17.13
C ALA A 459 19.40 -14.59 -18.12
N TYR A 460 20.70 -14.83 -17.86
CA TYR A 460 21.79 -14.45 -18.76
C TYR A 460 21.68 -15.12 -20.14
N VAL A 461 21.39 -16.43 -20.18
CA VAL A 461 21.21 -17.20 -21.42
C VAL A 461 19.94 -16.78 -22.15
N LYS A 462 18.82 -16.60 -21.44
CA LYS A 462 17.51 -16.19 -22.00
C LYS A 462 17.61 -14.91 -22.82
N ARG A 463 18.49 -13.99 -22.39
CA ARG A 463 18.74 -12.72 -23.08
C ARG A 463 19.65 -12.86 -24.31
N GLY A 464 20.13 -14.05 -24.63
CA GLY A 464 20.92 -14.33 -25.83
C GLY A 464 22.40 -13.97 -25.74
N HIS A 465 22.92 -13.67 -24.54
CA HIS A 465 24.33 -13.28 -24.36
C HIS A 465 25.30 -14.45 -24.56
N CYS A 466 24.85 -15.69 -24.37
CA CYS A 466 25.54 -16.90 -24.81
C CYS A 466 24.54 -18.06 -24.95
N ARG A 467 24.97 -19.15 -25.59
CA ARG A 467 24.25 -20.43 -25.52
C ARG A 467 24.57 -21.14 -24.22
N LEU A 468 23.72 -22.11 -23.81
CA LEU A 468 23.94 -22.91 -22.60
C LEU A 468 25.33 -23.57 -22.59
N GLY A 469 25.73 -24.20 -23.69
CA GLY A 469 27.04 -24.84 -23.81
C GLY A 469 28.24 -23.89 -23.70
N ASP A 470 28.06 -22.60 -23.95
CA ASP A 470 29.12 -21.58 -23.87
C ASP A 470 29.21 -20.94 -22.47
N TYR A 471 28.15 -21.03 -21.66
CA TYR A 471 28.07 -20.40 -20.34
C TYR A 471 29.22 -20.81 -19.39
N PRO A 472 29.68 -22.07 -19.33
CA PRO A 472 30.82 -22.45 -18.48
C PRO A 472 32.06 -21.60 -18.70
N ARG A 473 32.35 -21.22 -19.95
CA ARG A 473 33.50 -20.37 -20.28
C ARG A 473 33.32 -18.94 -19.76
N VAL A 474 32.10 -18.41 -19.85
CA VAL A 474 31.75 -17.09 -19.30
C VAL A 474 31.95 -17.09 -17.78
N TYR A 475 31.39 -18.10 -17.11
CA TYR A 475 31.51 -18.28 -15.67
C TYR A 475 32.96 -18.38 -15.20
N GLU A 476 33.76 -19.27 -15.80
CA GLU A 476 35.16 -19.46 -15.44
C GLU A 476 36.00 -18.19 -15.64
N ARG A 477 35.71 -17.42 -16.69
CA ARG A 477 36.36 -16.13 -16.94
C ARG A 477 36.10 -15.16 -15.79
N GLN A 478 34.84 -15.02 -15.34
CA GLN A 478 34.52 -14.13 -14.23
C GLN A 478 35.06 -14.64 -12.89
N ARG A 479 34.99 -15.94 -12.65
CA ARG A 479 35.54 -16.57 -11.44
C ARG A 479 37.06 -16.35 -11.32
N LYS A 480 37.81 -16.41 -12.43
CA LYS A 480 39.24 -16.10 -12.47
C LYS A 480 39.52 -14.61 -12.23
N ARG A 481 38.68 -13.72 -12.76
CA ARG A 481 38.82 -12.27 -12.51
C ARG A 481 38.55 -11.91 -11.05
N LEU A 482 37.54 -12.49 -10.42
CA LEU A 482 37.28 -12.31 -8.99
C LEU A 482 38.50 -12.70 -8.14
N LEU A 483 39.13 -13.84 -8.44
CA LEU A 483 40.37 -14.28 -7.77
C LEU A 483 41.53 -13.30 -7.92
N GLY A 484 41.72 -12.73 -9.11
CA GLY A 484 42.88 -11.90 -9.42
C GLY A 484 42.74 -10.44 -9.04
N PHE A 485 41.52 -9.88 -9.12
CA PHE A 485 41.29 -8.44 -9.03
C PHE A 485 40.41 -8.02 -7.86
N ARG A 486 39.67 -8.95 -7.23
CA ARG A 486 38.74 -8.65 -6.13
C ARG A 486 38.88 -9.66 -4.99
N PRO A 487 40.03 -9.67 -4.29
CA PRO A 487 40.36 -10.70 -3.31
C PRO A 487 39.38 -10.75 -2.12
N SER A 488 38.78 -9.63 -1.71
CA SER A 488 37.74 -9.58 -0.66
C SER A 488 36.51 -10.41 -1.06
N GLN A 489 35.98 -10.20 -2.26
CA GLN A 489 34.88 -10.99 -2.82
C GLN A 489 35.27 -12.46 -3.04
N ALA A 490 36.53 -12.72 -3.39
CA ALA A 490 37.03 -14.08 -3.58
C ALA A 490 37.17 -14.87 -2.26
N GLN A 491 37.29 -14.19 -1.12
CA GLN A 491 37.31 -14.81 0.21
C GLN A 491 35.89 -15.09 0.75
N SER A 492 34.85 -14.53 0.12
CA SER A 492 33.46 -14.79 0.49
C SER A 492 33.11 -16.27 0.40
N ARG A 493 32.37 -16.77 1.39
CA ARG A 493 31.77 -18.11 1.38
C ARG A 493 30.87 -18.36 0.15
N TYR A 494 30.46 -17.30 -0.56
CA TYR A 494 29.58 -17.32 -1.72
C TYR A 494 30.27 -17.01 -3.06
N ARG A 495 31.61 -17.07 -3.11
CA ARG A 495 32.41 -16.72 -4.30
C ARG A 495 31.87 -17.31 -5.61
N ASP A 496 31.43 -18.56 -5.58
CA ASP A 496 30.95 -19.26 -6.77
C ASP A 496 29.61 -18.69 -7.28
N VAL A 497 28.80 -18.08 -6.42
CA VAL A 497 27.56 -17.37 -6.80
C VAL A 497 27.88 -15.97 -7.32
N TYR A 498 28.85 -15.26 -6.70
CA TYR A 498 29.23 -13.90 -7.11
C TYR A 498 29.68 -13.84 -8.57
N ALA A 499 30.39 -14.88 -9.04
CA ALA A 499 30.80 -14.98 -10.43
C ALA A 499 29.63 -14.93 -11.44
N THR A 500 28.44 -15.39 -11.06
CA THR A 500 27.25 -15.31 -11.92
C THR A 500 26.70 -13.89 -12.02
N PHE A 501 26.71 -13.12 -10.92
CA PHE A 501 26.29 -11.72 -10.92
C PHE A 501 27.29 -10.84 -11.68
N GLU A 502 28.59 -11.11 -11.54
CA GLU A 502 29.65 -10.44 -12.30
C GLU A 502 29.48 -10.60 -13.81
N ALA A 503 29.02 -11.76 -14.28
CA ALA A 503 28.76 -11.98 -15.70
C ALA A 503 27.66 -11.04 -16.21
N SER A 504 26.55 -10.91 -15.47
CA SER A 504 25.46 -9.98 -15.79
C SER A 504 25.94 -8.52 -15.82
N VAL A 505 26.77 -8.12 -14.85
CA VAL A 505 27.30 -6.75 -14.81
C VAL A 505 28.31 -6.47 -15.92
N GLU A 506 29.14 -7.44 -16.31
CA GLU A 506 30.05 -7.26 -17.46
C GLU A 506 29.27 -6.89 -18.73
N ILE A 507 28.11 -7.50 -18.94
CA ILE A 507 27.24 -7.17 -20.08
C ILE A 507 26.72 -5.73 -19.98
N LEU A 508 26.28 -5.30 -18.80
CA LEU A 508 25.86 -3.92 -18.59
C LEU A 508 27.03 -2.94 -18.84
N GLN A 509 28.23 -3.26 -18.37
CA GLN A 509 29.42 -2.42 -18.51
C GLN A 509 29.93 -2.32 -19.96
N THR A 510 29.73 -3.37 -20.76
CA THR A 510 30.18 -3.41 -22.16
C THR A 510 29.13 -2.88 -23.13
N SER A 511 27.88 -2.73 -22.69
CA SER A 511 26.80 -2.15 -23.48
C SER A 511 26.88 -0.61 -23.45
N PRO A 512 26.91 0.07 -24.60
CA PRO A 512 26.99 1.54 -24.66
C PRO A 512 25.63 2.23 -24.46
N THR A 513 24.58 1.51 -24.05
CA THR A 513 23.24 2.08 -23.93
C THR A 513 23.09 2.91 -22.66
N GLU A 514 22.30 3.99 -22.74
CA GLU A 514 21.91 4.80 -21.57
C GLU A 514 21.28 3.95 -20.47
N LEU A 515 20.35 3.08 -20.86
CA LEU A 515 19.71 2.13 -19.96
C LEU A 515 20.69 1.24 -19.18
N SER A 516 21.83 0.85 -19.78
CA SER A 516 22.84 0.04 -19.08
C SER A 516 23.63 0.88 -18.08
N ARG A 517 23.92 2.15 -18.41
CA ARG A 517 24.56 3.11 -17.49
C ARG A 517 23.66 3.40 -16.29
N ASP A 518 22.38 3.61 -16.54
CA ASP A 518 21.36 3.85 -15.52
C ASP A 518 21.22 2.68 -14.55
N ALA A 519 21.16 1.46 -15.08
CA ALA A 519 21.14 0.24 -14.26
C ALA A 519 22.42 0.08 -13.41
N LEU A 520 23.59 0.44 -13.96
CA LEU A 520 24.87 0.39 -13.24
C LEU A 520 25.00 1.47 -12.17
N GLU A 521 24.36 2.62 -12.36
CA GLU A 521 24.32 3.71 -11.37
C GLU A 521 23.34 3.39 -10.24
N LEU A 522 22.20 2.77 -10.54
CA LEU A 522 21.18 2.40 -9.55
C LEU A 522 21.61 1.24 -8.64
N LEU A 523 22.27 0.22 -9.18
CA LEU A 523 22.66 -0.99 -8.44
C LEU A 523 23.43 -0.72 -7.12
N PRO A 524 24.49 0.11 -7.10
CA PRO A 524 25.22 0.40 -5.86
C PRO A 524 24.43 1.26 -4.86
N LEU A 525 23.50 2.11 -5.33
CA LEU A 525 22.63 2.92 -4.46
C LEU A 525 21.63 2.06 -3.69
N LEU A 526 21.05 1.04 -4.35
CA LEU A 526 20.17 0.08 -3.68
C LEU A 526 20.93 -0.76 -2.63
N ALA A 527 22.23 -0.99 -2.83
CA ALA A 527 23.06 -1.78 -1.94
C ALA A 527 23.46 -1.07 -0.63
N VAL A 528 23.36 0.26 -0.56
CA VAL A 528 23.58 1.02 0.70
C VAL A 528 22.29 1.20 1.52
N CYS A 529 21.14 0.86 0.93
CA CYS A 529 19.85 0.80 1.62
C CYS A 529 19.62 -0.57 2.26
N GLY A 530 18.52 -0.73 3.03
CA GLY A 530 18.05 -2.07 3.41
C GLY A 530 17.66 -2.94 2.19
N PRO A 531 17.74 -4.28 2.26
CA PRO A 531 17.39 -5.17 1.14
C PRO A 531 15.87 -5.30 0.89
N SER A 532 15.05 -4.69 1.75
CA SER A 532 13.60 -4.69 1.73
C SER A 532 13.00 -3.89 0.58
N ARG A 533 11.67 -3.76 0.56
CA ARG A 533 10.91 -3.02 -0.45
C ARG A 533 11.18 -1.52 -0.32
N LEU A 534 11.78 -0.93 -1.36
CA LEU A 534 11.98 0.51 -1.51
C LEU A 534 10.96 1.07 -2.52
N PRO A 535 10.05 1.97 -2.12
CA PRO A 535 9.16 2.66 -3.05
C PRO A 535 9.94 3.51 -4.07
N SER A 536 9.67 3.35 -5.36
CA SER A 536 10.33 4.13 -6.42
C SER A 536 9.99 5.61 -6.39
N LEU A 537 8.92 5.98 -5.68
CA LEU A 537 8.47 7.37 -5.50
C LEU A 537 9.51 8.23 -4.76
N VAL A 538 10.43 7.62 -4.00
CA VAL A 538 11.52 8.35 -3.34
C VAL A 538 12.41 9.11 -4.33
N PHE A 539 12.60 8.57 -5.55
CA PHE A 539 13.43 9.18 -6.59
C PHE A 539 12.74 10.38 -7.25
N ASP A 540 11.44 10.26 -7.57
CA ASP A 540 10.60 11.38 -8.05
C ASP A 540 10.56 12.52 -7.02
N SER A 541 10.41 12.15 -5.75
CA SER A 541 10.35 13.11 -4.65
C SER A 541 11.68 13.81 -4.43
N ALA A 542 12.79 13.10 -4.58
CA ALA A 542 14.12 13.70 -4.58
C ALA A 542 14.31 14.69 -5.74
N TRP A 543 13.81 14.38 -6.94
CA TRP A 543 13.83 15.30 -8.07
C TRP A 543 13.04 16.58 -7.77
N LYS A 544 11.81 16.46 -7.27
CA LYS A 544 10.99 17.62 -6.84
C LYS A 544 11.71 18.46 -5.79
N GLY A 545 12.31 17.80 -4.79
CA GLY A 545 13.15 18.45 -3.79
C GLY A 545 14.33 19.22 -4.40
N ALA A 546 15.02 18.61 -5.36
CA ALA A 546 16.14 19.23 -6.05
C ALA A 546 15.72 20.48 -6.84
N GLN A 547 14.59 20.43 -7.56
CA GLN A 547 14.04 21.58 -8.29
C GLN A 547 13.78 22.77 -7.36
N ARG A 548 13.23 22.51 -6.16
CA ARG A 548 13.02 23.56 -5.15
C ARG A 548 14.34 24.20 -4.69
N ILE A 549 15.41 23.41 -4.54
CA ILE A 549 16.74 23.95 -4.16
C ILE A 549 17.36 24.75 -5.30
N VAL A 550 17.25 24.29 -6.55
CA VAL A 550 17.77 24.99 -7.73
C VAL A 550 17.03 26.31 -7.98
N ALA A 551 15.73 26.36 -7.68
CA ALA A 551 14.90 27.56 -7.84
C ALA A 551 15.13 28.63 -6.75
N ARG A 552 15.85 28.34 -5.66
CA ARG A 552 16.13 29.31 -4.60
C ARG A 552 17.13 30.37 -5.08
N GLU A 553 16.83 31.65 -4.81
CA GLU A 553 17.80 32.72 -5.03
C GLU A 553 19.01 32.55 -4.11
N PRO A 554 20.25 32.78 -4.61
CA PRO A 554 21.47 32.69 -3.81
C PRO A 554 21.52 33.87 -2.83
N GLY A 555 20.83 33.74 -1.70
CA GLY A 555 20.73 34.83 -0.73
C GLY A 555 19.99 34.53 0.56
N ASP A 556 19.25 33.42 0.68
CA ASP A 556 18.57 33.09 1.94
C ASP A 556 19.56 32.45 2.94
N PRO A 557 19.99 33.17 4.00
CA PRO A 557 21.05 32.72 4.90
C PRO A 557 20.49 31.81 5.99
N ASP A 558 19.75 30.78 5.60
CA ASP A 558 19.05 29.90 6.52
C ASP A 558 19.88 28.63 6.84
N GLY A 559 20.93 28.80 7.63
CA GLY A 559 21.61 27.73 8.38
C GLY A 559 22.07 26.46 7.61
N LEU A 560 22.04 25.33 8.32
CA LEU A 560 22.48 23.97 7.92
C LEU A 560 21.49 23.26 6.96
N GLY A 561 20.86 24.00 6.04
CA GLY A 561 19.89 23.45 5.09
C GLY A 561 20.52 22.69 3.91
N LEU A 562 19.68 22.02 3.13
CA LEU A 562 20.08 21.41 1.86
C LEU A 562 20.49 22.49 0.84
N THR A 563 21.51 22.18 0.05
CA THR A 563 22.21 23.12 -0.85
C THR A 563 22.41 22.51 -2.22
N THR A 564 22.90 23.31 -3.18
CA THR A 564 23.28 22.83 -4.51
C THR A 564 24.35 21.73 -4.48
N TRP A 565 25.14 21.60 -3.39
CA TRP A 565 26.04 20.48 -3.21
C TRP A 565 25.28 19.15 -3.13
N HIS A 566 24.14 19.11 -2.43
CA HIS A 566 23.31 17.90 -2.31
C HIS A 566 22.70 17.53 -3.65
N VAL A 567 22.23 18.55 -4.39
CA VAL A 567 21.73 18.39 -5.76
C VAL A 567 22.82 17.82 -6.67
N SER A 568 24.07 18.27 -6.53
CA SER A 568 25.19 17.77 -7.34
C SER A 568 25.65 16.35 -6.97
N GLN A 569 25.15 15.76 -5.88
CA GLN A 569 25.40 14.35 -5.53
C GLN A 569 24.36 13.41 -6.12
N LEU A 570 23.30 13.91 -6.75
CA LEU A 570 22.27 13.08 -7.35
C LEU A 570 22.81 12.31 -8.56
N PRO A 571 22.38 11.06 -8.75
CA PRO A 571 22.78 10.27 -9.90
C PRO A 571 22.26 10.91 -11.20
N SER A 572 22.89 10.58 -12.33
CA SER A 572 22.50 11.08 -13.65
C SER A 572 21.08 10.67 -14.05
N LEU A 573 20.53 9.65 -13.41
CA LEU A 573 19.13 9.22 -13.52
C LEU A 573 18.14 10.27 -12.99
N ILE A 574 18.58 11.18 -12.12
CA ILE A 574 17.78 12.27 -11.55
C ILE A 574 18.30 13.60 -12.08
N PRO A 575 17.85 14.03 -13.27
CA PRO A 575 18.33 15.25 -13.89
C PRO A 575 17.73 16.48 -13.19
N ALA A 576 18.42 16.97 -12.16
CA ALA A 576 17.97 18.10 -11.35
C ALA A 576 17.95 19.46 -12.08
N HIS A 577 18.48 19.53 -13.30
CA HIS A 577 18.54 20.73 -14.13
C HIS A 577 17.64 20.66 -15.37
N GLU A 578 16.89 19.58 -15.53
CA GLU A 578 15.92 19.43 -16.62
C GLU A 578 14.50 19.77 -16.15
N ASP A 579 13.67 20.24 -17.08
CA ASP A 579 12.31 20.73 -16.79
C ASP A 579 11.30 19.61 -16.44
N GLY A 580 11.68 18.32 -16.58
CA GLY A 580 10.78 17.19 -16.36
C GLY A 580 11.45 15.96 -15.75
N TRP A 581 10.70 15.24 -14.92
CA TRP A 581 11.07 13.93 -14.37
C TRP A 581 10.71 12.81 -15.34
N ASP A 582 11.72 12.09 -15.83
CA ASP A 582 11.51 10.88 -16.63
C ASP A 582 11.41 9.63 -15.74
N SER A 583 10.19 9.40 -15.24
CA SER A 583 9.89 8.17 -14.48
C SER A 583 10.09 6.88 -15.28
N PHE A 584 9.98 6.93 -16.61
CA PHE A 584 10.14 5.77 -17.47
C PHE A 584 11.59 5.30 -17.48
N ARG A 585 12.56 6.22 -17.47
CA ARG A 585 14.00 5.89 -17.40
C ARG A 585 14.36 5.09 -16.15
N LEU A 586 13.84 5.49 -14.97
CA LEU A 586 14.01 4.72 -13.73
C LEU A 586 13.36 3.33 -13.83
N VAL A 587 12.11 3.26 -14.30
CA VAL A 587 11.39 1.98 -14.44
C VAL A 587 12.14 1.03 -15.38
N GLU A 588 12.67 1.54 -16.49
CA GLU A 588 13.45 0.74 -17.42
C GLU A 588 14.77 0.28 -16.79
N ALA A 589 15.48 1.13 -16.05
CA ALA A 589 16.71 0.75 -15.34
C ALA A 589 16.44 -0.40 -14.34
N VAL A 590 15.34 -0.32 -13.59
CA VAL A 590 14.90 -1.40 -12.70
C VAL A 590 14.51 -2.64 -13.49
N ASN A 591 13.78 -2.51 -14.61
CA ASN A 591 13.43 -3.62 -15.49
C ASN A 591 14.68 -4.31 -16.07
N MET A 592 15.72 -3.55 -16.39
CA MET A 592 17.00 -4.07 -16.86
C MET A 592 17.67 -4.92 -15.77
N LEU A 593 17.76 -4.41 -14.54
CA LEU A 593 18.30 -5.17 -13.40
C LEU A 593 17.44 -6.41 -13.09
N LYS A 594 16.11 -6.29 -13.16
CA LYS A 594 15.14 -7.38 -12.96
C LYS A 594 15.28 -8.46 -14.03
N ALA A 595 15.56 -8.09 -15.27
CA ALA A 595 15.76 -9.04 -16.36
C ALA A 595 17.05 -9.86 -16.22
N PHE A 596 18.02 -9.39 -15.44
CA PHE A 596 19.14 -10.19 -14.95
C PHE A 596 18.87 -10.84 -13.58
N ALA A 597 17.65 -10.77 -13.06
CA ALA A 597 17.26 -11.25 -11.73
C ALA A 597 18.07 -10.64 -10.57
N LEU A 598 18.67 -9.46 -10.75
CA LEU A 598 19.45 -8.77 -9.70
C LEU A 598 18.56 -8.04 -8.68
N VAL A 599 17.37 -7.63 -9.11
CA VAL A 599 16.34 -7.00 -8.26
C VAL A 599 14.99 -7.67 -8.48
N SER A 600 14.12 -7.56 -7.50
CA SER A 600 12.69 -7.86 -7.63
C SER A 600 11.90 -6.56 -7.68
N MET A 601 10.78 -6.59 -8.40
CA MET A 601 9.90 -5.45 -8.56
C MET A 601 8.47 -5.89 -8.28
N ASP A 602 7.88 -5.28 -7.25
CA ASP A 602 6.50 -5.47 -6.83
C ASP A 602 5.69 -4.23 -7.19
N VAL A 603 4.47 -4.41 -7.67
CA VAL A 603 3.57 -3.31 -8.04
C VAL A 603 2.36 -3.40 -7.13
N ASP A 604 2.30 -2.50 -6.14
CA ASP A 604 1.09 -2.25 -5.35
C ASP A 604 0.17 -1.33 -6.15
N GLU A 605 -1.09 -1.20 -5.71
CA GLU A 605 -2.22 -0.71 -6.52
C GLU A 605 -1.99 0.67 -7.19
N GLU A 606 -0.99 1.45 -6.76
CA GLU A 606 -0.56 2.71 -7.39
C GLU A 606 0.98 2.91 -7.54
N HIS A 607 1.84 2.06 -6.95
CA HIS A 607 3.28 2.33 -6.85
C HIS A 607 4.17 1.11 -7.08
N THR A 608 5.36 1.36 -7.65
CA THR A 608 6.38 0.33 -7.89
C THR A 608 7.37 0.31 -6.74
N CYS A 609 7.60 -0.85 -6.15
CA CYS A 609 8.62 -1.08 -5.14
C CYS A 609 9.74 -1.95 -5.70
N VAL A 610 10.98 -1.65 -5.32
CA VAL A 610 12.17 -2.40 -5.71
C VAL A 610 12.79 -3.05 -4.47
N SER A 611 13.16 -4.31 -4.56
CA SER A 611 13.85 -5.03 -3.48
C SER A 611 15.02 -5.87 -4.00
N MET A 612 15.95 -6.20 -3.12
CA MET A 612 17.12 -7.04 -3.46
C MET A 612 17.11 -8.31 -2.64
N HIS A 613 17.42 -9.45 -3.28
CA HIS A 613 17.71 -10.65 -2.51
C HIS A 613 18.94 -10.38 -1.61
N PRO A 614 18.95 -10.76 -0.31
CA PRO A 614 20.05 -10.41 0.61
C PRO A 614 21.44 -10.78 0.12
N LEU A 615 21.59 -11.90 -0.60
CA LEU A 615 22.87 -12.29 -1.20
C LEU A 615 23.29 -11.39 -2.39
N VAL A 616 22.34 -10.90 -3.19
CA VAL A 616 22.63 -9.94 -4.27
C VAL A 616 22.93 -8.57 -3.67
N HIS A 617 22.21 -8.17 -2.63
CA HIS A 617 22.48 -6.95 -1.85
C HIS A 617 23.90 -6.96 -1.28
N ALA A 618 24.28 -8.03 -0.57
CA ALA A 618 25.62 -8.21 -0.03
C ALA A 618 26.69 -8.19 -1.13
N TRP A 619 26.47 -8.90 -2.25
CA TRP A 619 27.39 -8.86 -3.39
C TRP A 619 27.54 -7.44 -3.97
N ALA A 620 26.44 -6.71 -4.18
CA ALA A 620 26.46 -5.38 -4.75
C ALA A 620 27.13 -4.36 -3.81
N ARG A 621 27.08 -4.59 -2.50
CA ARG A 621 27.83 -3.83 -1.50
C ARG A 621 29.32 -4.21 -1.52
N ASP A 622 29.64 -5.50 -1.47
CA ASP A 622 31.03 -6.01 -1.53
C ASP A 622 31.73 -5.66 -2.84
N ARG A 623 30.96 -5.44 -3.91
CA ARG A 623 31.42 -4.95 -5.22
C ARG A 623 32.13 -3.59 -5.10
N GLN A 624 31.67 -2.78 -4.16
CA GLN A 624 32.13 -1.42 -3.95
C GLN A 624 33.30 -1.42 -2.98
N ASP A 625 34.39 -0.75 -3.35
CA ASP A 625 35.43 -0.40 -2.39
C ASP A 625 34.92 0.64 -1.38
N GLU A 626 35.70 0.92 -0.33
CA GLU A 626 35.27 1.85 0.73
C GLU A 626 34.89 3.24 0.20
N TRP A 627 35.58 3.71 -0.85
CA TRP A 627 35.31 5.02 -1.45
C TRP A 627 34.00 5.00 -2.26
N GLN A 628 33.75 3.94 -3.03
CA GLN A 628 32.51 3.75 -3.77
C GLN A 628 31.32 3.59 -2.84
N GLN A 629 31.46 2.81 -1.77
CA GLN A 629 30.41 2.66 -0.76
C GLN A 629 30.06 4.02 -0.14
N HIS A 630 31.07 4.84 0.16
CA HIS A 630 30.87 6.19 0.65
C HIS A 630 30.15 7.09 -0.38
N ALA A 631 30.59 7.09 -1.64
CA ALA A 631 29.94 7.88 -2.69
C ALA A 631 28.47 7.49 -2.88
N SER A 632 28.18 6.18 -2.89
CA SER A 632 26.82 5.65 -2.98
C SER A 632 25.97 6.03 -1.75
N TRP A 633 26.55 5.97 -0.54
CA TRP A 633 25.88 6.42 0.68
C TRP A 633 25.55 7.91 0.62
N VAL A 634 26.48 8.76 0.15
CA VAL A 634 26.25 10.21 0.01
C VAL A 634 25.14 10.49 -1.00
N ALA A 635 25.21 9.87 -2.19
CA ALA A 635 24.19 10.03 -3.22
C ALA A 635 22.81 9.58 -2.74
N MET A 636 22.72 8.40 -2.14
CA MET A 636 21.44 7.87 -1.63
C MET A 636 20.92 8.65 -0.42
N GLY A 637 21.81 9.10 0.47
CA GLY A 637 21.47 9.99 1.56
C GLY A 637 20.93 11.34 1.07
N CYS A 638 21.49 11.89 -0.01
CA CYS A 638 20.97 13.10 -0.66
C CYS A 638 19.60 12.85 -1.32
N ILE A 639 19.38 11.69 -1.95
CA ILE A 639 18.05 11.29 -2.47
C ILE A 639 17.01 11.32 -1.34
N VAL A 640 17.31 10.64 -0.23
CA VAL A 640 16.42 10.61 0.93
C VAL A 640 16.20 12.01 1.51
N ALA A 641 17.26 12.78 1.73
CA ALA A 641 17.18 14.13 2.28
C ALA A 641 16.34 15.07 1.40
N LEU A 642 16.54 15.07 0.08
CA LEU A 642 15.77 15.92 -0.84
C LEU A 642 14.30 15.49 -0.95
N SER A 643 14.03 14.19 -0.78
CA SER A 643 12.67 13.66 -0.80
C SER A 643 11.83 14.02 0.43
N GLN A 644 12.43 14.56 1.49
CA GLN A 644 11.76 14.94 2.74
C GLN A 644 10.65 15.98 2.54
N SER A 645 10.76 16.77 1.47
CA SER A 645 9.76 17.75 1.06
C SER A 645 8.40 17.16 0.63
N GLU A 646 8.33 15.85 0.33
CA GLU A 646 7.09 15.13 0.01
C GLU A 646 6.61 14.35 1.25
N SER A 647 6.08 15.07 2.25
CA SER A 647 5.68 14.51 3.55
C SER A 647 4.64 13.38 3.44
N GLU A 648 3.74 13.47 2.45
CA GLU A 648 2.67 12.49 2.25
C GLU A 648 3.21 11.11 1.86
N MET A 649 4.26 11.06 1.05
CA MET A 649 4.91 9.79 0.68
C MET A 649 5.55 9.11 1.88
N TRP A 650 6.25 9.90 2.72
CA TRP A 650 6.85 9.39 3.96
C TRP A 650 5.80 8.95 4.98
N ARG A 651 4.59 9.54 4.95
CA ARG A 651 3.44 9.12 5.74
C ARG A 651 2.88 7.78 5.25
N VAL A 652 2.54 7.69 3.96
CA VAL A 652 1.89 6.51 3.36
C VAL A 652 2.82 5.30 3.33
N HIS A 653 4.11 5.50 3.05
CA HIS A 653 5.09 4.43 2.89
C HIS A 653 6.09 4.31 4.04
N GLY A 654 5.81 4.92 5.21
CA GLY A 654 6.74 4.96 6.34
C GLY A 654 7.28 3.58 6.74
N ARG A 655 6.42 2.55 6.74
CA ARG A 655 6.80 1.16 7.07
C ARG A 655 7.82 0.56 6.09
N ASP A 656 7.68 0.82 4.79
CA ASP A 656 8.61 0.34 3.77
C ASP A 656 9.91 1.16 3.77
N LEU A 657 9.82 2.46 4.08
CA LEU A 657 10.95 3.39 4.05
C LEU A 657 11.84 3.33 5.31
N GLN A 658 11.28 3.02 6.48
CA GLN A 658 12.00 2.99 7.76
C GLN A 658 13.23 2.05 7.77
N PRO A 659 13.17 0.81 7.24
CA PRO A 659 14.37 -0.06 7.15
C PRO A 659 15.52 0.57 6.36
N HIS A 660 15.21 1.39 5.35
CA HIS A 660 16.23 2.08 4.56
C HIS A 660 16.85 3.26 5.33
N LEU A 661 16.06 3.99 6.14
CA LEU A 661 16.58 5.01 7.06
C LEU A 661 17.49 4.38 8.13
N HIS A 662 17.13 3.22 8.68
CA HIS A 662 18.01 2.49 9.60
C HIS A 662 19.33 2.06 8.96
N ALA A 663 19.29 1.59 7.70
CA ALA A 663 20.51 1.24 6.97
C ALA A 663 21.42 2.47 6.77
N LEU A 664 20.85 3.61 6.38
CA LEU A 664 21.60 4.85 6.17
C LEU A 664 22.16 5.43 7.48
N THR A 665 21.38 5.37 8.57
CA THR A 665 21.78 5.92 9.89
C THR A 665 22.64 4.96 10.72
N SER A 666 22.72 3.68 10.37
CA SER A 666 23.67 2.75 11.01
C SER A 666 25.09 2.88 10.43
N TRP A 667 25.25 3.60 9.31
CA TRP A 667 26.54 3.76 8.63
C TRP A 667 27.63 4.34 9.53
N GLU A 668 28.88 3.96 9.28
CA GLU A 668 30.02 4.47 10.04
C GLU A 668 30.34 5.92 9.65
N MET A 669 30.21 6.85 10.60
CA MET A 669 30.42 8.29 10.35
C MET A 669 31.86 8.60 9.92
N GLY A 670 32.86 7.86 10.39
CA GLY A 670 34.27 8.13 10.12
C GLY A 670 34.61 8.21 8.62
N CYS A 671 33.99 7.37 7.80
CA CYS A 671 34.16 7.39 6.34
C CYS A 671 33.39 8.54 5.68
N ALA A 672 32.24 8.92 6.24
CA ALA A 672 31.33 9.90 5.65
C ALA A 672 31.88 11.34 5.61
N PHE A 673 32.73 11.71 6.57
CA PHE A 673 33.26 13.08 6.69
C PHE A 673 34.61 13.32 5.99
N GLN A 674 35.16 12.34 5.24
CA GLN A 674 36.52 12.41 4.71
C GLN A 674 36.65 13.31 3.47
N ASN A 675 35.69 13.26 2.54
CA ASN A 675 35.81 13.86 1.21
C ASN A 675 34.74 14.91 0.87
N ALA A 676 33.94 15.31 1.86
CA ALA A 676 32.81 16.21 1.66
C ALA A 676 32.74 17.29 2.76
N PRO A 677 32.09 18.45 2.50
CA PRO A 677 31.92 19.49 3.51
C PRO A 677 31.20 18.92 4.74
N ARG A 678 31.80 19.09 5.92
CA ARG A 678 31.28 18.52 7.17
C ARG A 678 29.82 18.89 7.43
N THR A 679 29.47 20.15 7.17
CA THR A 679 28.11 20.66 7.33
C THR A 679 27.13 19.99 6.37
N ALA A 680 27.53 19.75 5.12
CA ALA A 680 26.67 19.14 4.10
C ALA A 680 26.47 17.63 4.33
N VAL A 681 27.48 16.92 4.84
CA VAL A 681 27.31 15.51 5.24
C VAL A 681 26.42 15.42 6.48
N ALA A 682 26.62 16.30 7.46
CA ALA A 682 25.82 16.29 8.68
C ALA A 682 24.35 16.64 8.40
N SER A 683 24.04 17.52 7.44
CA SER A 683 22.65 17.81 7.05
C SER A 683 21.93 16.57 6.52
N VAL A 684 22.59 15.67 5.78
CA VAL A 684 21.99 14.39 5.37
C VAL A 684 21.51 13.56 6.56
N TRP A 685 22.35 13.45 7.60
CA TRP A 685 21.99 12.75 8.83
C TRP A 685 20.90 13.48 9.63
N MET A 686 20.92 14.81 9.64
CA MET A 686 19.88 15.61 10.28
C MET A 686 18.52 15.43 9.58
N GLU A 687 18.48 15.41 8.24
CA GLU A 687 17.24 15.13 7.51
C GLU A 687 16.71 13.72 7.78
N CYS A 688 17.60 12.72 7.83
CA CYS A 688 17.21 11.38 8.27
C CYS A 688 16.65 11.40 9.71
N GLY A 689 17.24 12.22 10.59
CA GLY A 689 16.77 12.43 11.96
C GLY A 689 15.39 13.07 12.02
N TRP A 690 15.09 14.07 11.18
CA TRP A 690 13.77 14.67 11.08
C TRP A 690 12.71 13.68 10.57
N LEU A 691 13.05 12.88 9.57
CA LEU A 691 12.17 11.83 9.04
C LEU A 691 11.84 10.78 10.12
N LEU A 692 12.85 10.27 10.80
CA LEU A 692 12.67 9.31 11.91
C LEU A 692 11.92 9.92 13.10
N HIS A 693 12.14 11.20 13.40
CA HIS A 693 11.38 11.92 14.42
C HIS A 693 9.90 12.05 14.04
N GLY A 694 9.60 12.33 12.78
CA GLY A 694 8.23 12.31 12.25
C GLY A 694 7.58 10.92 12.35
N MET A 695 8.36 9.85 12.18
CA MET A 695 7.93 8.46 12.38
C MET A 695 7.85 8.02 13.86
N ARG A 696 8.14 8.93 14.82
CA ARG A 696 8.18 8.65 16.27
C ARG A 696 9.21 7.58 16.68
N ASP A 697 10.26 7.39 15.88
CA ASP A 697 11.42 6.57 16.26
C ASP A 697 12.44 7.40 17.07
N ASP A 698 11.97 7.94 18.19
CA ASP A 698 12.71 8.90 19.00
C ASP A 698 13.98 8.26 19.60
N GLY A 699 14.00 6.94 19.81
CA GLY A 699 15.16 6.21 20.31
C GLY A 699 16.29 6.09 19.29
N THR A 700 15.98 5.85 18.02
CA THR A 700 17.00 5.84 16.95
C THR A 700 17.52 7.24 16.70
N VAL A 701 16.64 8.25 16.68
CA VAL A 701 17.03 9.67 16.58
C VAL A 701 17.95 10.06 17.72
N PHE A 702 17.62 9.70 18.95
CA PHE A 702 18.46 10.00 20.11
C PHE A 702 19.88 9.43 19.93
N ARG A 703 20.03 8.12 19.63
CA ARG A 703 21.33 7.47 19.39
C ARG A 703 22.09 8.09 18.22
N LEU A 704 21.38 8.42 17.15
CA LEU A 704 21.93 9.11 15.99
C LEU A 704 22.55 10.44 16.39
N LEU A 705 21.78 11.31 17.04
CA LEU A 705 22.23 12.64 17.43
C LEU A 705 23.39 12.58 18.43
N GLU A 706 23.40 11.59 19.33
CA GLU A 706 24.53 11.36 20.22
C GLU A 706 25.82 11.00 19.48
N ARG A 707 25.74 10.11 18.49
CA ARG A 707 26.89 9.74 17.64
C ARG A 707 27.37 10.93 16.82
N LEU A 708 26.45 11.71 16.26
CA LEU A 708 26.77 12.87 15.43
C LEU A 708 27.46 13.97 16.25
N CYS A 709 26.96 14.30 17.44
CA CYS A 709 27.60 15.26 18.34
C CYS A 709 29.01 14.82 18.73
N THR A 710 29.17 13.53 19.07
CA THR A 710 30.48 12.96 19.45
C THR A 710 31.47 13.08 18.30
N HIS A 711 31.05 12.74 17.07
CA HIS A 711 31.90 12.82 15.89
C HIS A 711 32.30 14.25 15.53
N LEU A 712 31.36 15.21 15.67
CA LEU A 712 31.60 16.62 15.41
C LEU A 712 32.35 17.34 16.54
N GLY A 713 32.57 16.69 17.69
CA GLY A 713 33.21 17.29 18.86
C GLY A 713 32.37 18.38 19.52
N LEU A 714 31.04 18.23 19.49
CA LEU A 714 30.10 19.22 20.00
C LEU A 714 29.72 18.93 21.47
N ASP A 715 29.74 19.98 22.29
CA ASP A 715 29.32 19.92 23.69
C ASP A 715 27.80 20.03 23.82
N LYS A 716 27.16 18.98 24.34
CA LYS A 716 25.71 18.93 24.55
C LYS A 716 25.20 19.94 25.58
N SER A 717 26.07 20.52 26.40
CA SER A 717 25.71 21.47 27.45
C SER A 717 25.65 22.93 26.97
N THR A 718 26.26 23.25 25.83
CA THR A 718 26.30 24.61 25.28
C THR A 718 26.04 24.61 23.78
N VAL A 719 25.03 25.36 23.33
CA VAL A 719 24.67 25.43 21.91
C VAL A 719 25.78 26.12 21.12
N ASN A 720 26.32 25.41 20.13
CA ASN A 720 27.28 25.98 19.19
C ASN A 720 26.55 26.77 18.09
N MET A 721 26.93 28.03 17.87
CA MET A 721 26.27 28.91 16.89
C MET A 721 26.28 28.36 15.45
N GLY A 722 27.29 27.58 15.07
CA GLY A 722 27.36 26.97 13.73
C GLY A 722 26.43 25.76 13.55
N TRP A 723 25.83 25.26 14.63
CA TRP A 723 25.05 24.02 14.66
C TRP A 723 23.67 24.19 15.31
N VAL A 724 23.13 25.42 15.33
CA VAL A 724 21.84 25.73 15.98
C VAL A 724 20.71 24.82 15.50
N ALA A 725 20.62 24.51 14.20
CA ALA A 725 19.62 23.59 13.66
C ALA A 725 19.74 22.15 14.19
N LEU A 726 20.97 21.69 14.46
CA LEU A 726 21.20 20.38 15.09
C LEU A 726 20.71 20.39 16.53
N TYR A 727 20.98 21.46 17.28
CA TYR A 727 20.51 21.61 18.66
C TYR A 727 18.99 21.77 18.74
N ASP A 728 18.34 22.38 17.74
CA ASP A 728 16.88 22.44 17.65
C ASP A 728 16.28 21.03 17.52
N LEU A 729 16.82 20.19 16.62
CA LEU A 729 16.43 18.79 16.49
C LEU A 729 16.69 17.98 17.77
N ILE A 730 17.84 18.18 18.43
CA ILE A 730 18.16 17.58 19.73
C ILE A 730 17.11 17.98 20.77
N GLY A 731 16.80 19.26 20.88
CA GLY A 731 15.83 19.78 21.83
C GLY A 731 14.46 19.14 21.65
N ARG A 732 13.95 19.08 20.41
CA ARG A 732 12.65 18.46 20.09
C ARG A 732 12.63 16.97 20.37
N ASN A 733 13.66 16.23 19.95
CA ASN A 733 13.77 14.81 20.25
C ASN A 733 13.85 14.55 21.77
N LEU A 734 14.53 15.39 22.54
CA LEU A 734 14.60 15.26 24.00
C LEU A 734 13.24 15.46 24.68
N VAL A 735 12.35 16.31 24.14
CA VAL A 735 10.97 16.42 24.64
C VAL A 735 10.26 15.08 24.49
N ASN A 736 10.27 14.51 23.28
CA ASN A 736 9.61 13.24 22.98
C ASN A 736 10.21 12.05 23.72
N TYR A 737 11.54 12.05 23.88
CA TYR A 737 12.29 11.01 24.60
C TYR A 737 12.11 11.11 26.14
N GLY A 738 11.33 12.06 26.64
CA GLY A 738 11.03 12.23 28.07
C GLY A 738 12.08 13.01 28.87
N LYS A 739 13.13 13.54 28.23
CA LYS A 739 14.20 14.33 28.87
C LYS A 739 13.86 15.83 28.87
N VAL A 740 12.68 16.18 29.35
CA VAL A 740 12.06 17.52 29.24
C VAL A 740 12.95 18.64 29.79
N GLN A 741 13.57 18.48 30.97
CA GLN A 741 14.44 19.52 31.54
C GLN A 741 15.70 19.78 30.70
N ALA A 742 16.24 18.75 30.04
CA ALA A 742 17.36 18.92 29.12
C ALA A 742 16.90 19.63 27.84
N ALA A 743 15.71 19.28 27.34
CA ALA A 743 15.12 19.93 26.18
C ALA A 743 14.92 21.44 26.38
N VAL A 744 14.32 21.84 27.51
CA VAL A 744 14.10 23.27 27.84
C VAL A 744 15.43 24.04 27.79
N ARG A 745 16.47 23.56 28.46
CA ARG A 745 17.78 24.25 28.47
C ARG A 745 18.38 24.43 27.07
N VAL A 746 18.28 23.41 26.22
CA VAL A 746 18.81 23.49 24.85
C VAL A 746 17.96 24.44 24.00
N LEU A 747 16.62 24.32 24.07
CA LEU A 747 15.70 25.13 23.26
C LEU A 747 15.65 26.59 23.69
N GLU A 748 15.83 26.91 24.97
CA GLU A 748 15.99 28.28 25.46
C GLU A 748 17.19 28.96 24.80
N GLU A 749 18.32 28.26 24.74
CA GLU A 749 19.54 28.79 24.14
C GLU A 749 19.43 28.89 22.61
N VAL A 750 18.81 27.91 21.96
CA VAL A 750 18.49 27.97 20.51
C VAL A 750 17.61 29.18 20.18
N ALA A 751 16.50 29.35 20.89
CA ALA A 751 15.58 30.47 20.69
C ALA A 751 16.25 31.82 21.00
N ARG A 752 17.10 31.87 22.03
CA ARG A 752 17.88 33.07 22.37
C ARG A 752 18.85 33.45 21.26
N ILE A 753 19.62 32.49 20.72
CA ILE A 753 20.57 32.74 19.63
C ILE A 753 19.81 33.21 18.38
N GLN A 754 18.76 32.49 17.97
CA GLN A 754 17.98 32.88 16.79
C GLN A 754 17.26 34.22 16.96
N GLY A 755 16.81 34.56 18.17
CA GLY A 755 16.25 35.88 18.46
C GLY A 755 17.24 37.03 18.34
N GLN A 756 18.54 36.76 18.48
CA GLN A 756 19.63 37.74 18.29
C GLN A 756 20.11 37.83 16.83
N THR A 757 20.00 36.74 16.06
CA THR A 757 20.56 36.65 14.71
C THR A 757 19.54 36.78 13.58
N LEU A 758 18.27 36.48 13.83
CA LEU A 758 17.20 36.45 12.82
C LEU A 758 16.12 37.49 13.12
N LEU A 759 15.49 38.00 12.05
CA LEU A 759 14.35 38.91 12.14
C LEU A 759 13.16 38.25 12.88
N GLU A 760 12.27 39.07 13.43
CA GLU A 760 11.15 38.62 14.27
C GLU A 760 10.16 37.72 13.51
N ASP A 761 9.98 37.94 12.22
CA ASP A 761 9.11 37.18 11.31
C ASP A 761 9.80 35.99 10.63
N HIS A 762 11.07 35.74 10.94
CA HIS A 762 11.85 34.70 10.31
C HIS A 762 11.31 33.29 10.64
N PRO A 763 11.07 32.39 9.66
CA PRO A 763 10.49 31.05 9.90
C PRO A 763 11.23 30.21 10.95
N SER A 764 12.56 30.11 10.84
CA SER A 764 13.40 29.37 11.79
C SER A 764 13.28 29.87 13.25
N ARG A 765 13.22 31.19 13.47
CA ARG A 765 13.02 31.79 14.79
C ARG A 765 11.65 31.45 15.36
N LEU A 766 10.60 31.61 14.56
CA LEU A 766 9.23 31.29 15.00
C LEU A 766 9.06 29.79 15.28
N ALA A 767 9.75 28.93 14.51
CA ALA A 767 9.71 27.49 14.70
C ALA A 767 10.40 27.02 15.99
N SER A 768 11.53 27.62 16.38
CA SER A 768 12.20 27.30 17.64
C SER A 768 11.47 27.85 18.85
N GLN A 769 10.88 29.05 18.75
CA GLN A 769 10.01 29.59 19.80
C GLN A 769 8.78 28.70 20.01
N HIS A 770 8.16 28.21 18.94
CA HIS A 770 7.08 27.23 19.04
C HIS A 770 7.55 25.93 19.73
N ALA A 771 8.71 25.40 19.38
CA ALA A 771 9.26 24.19 20.02
C ALA A 771 9.59 24.41 21.51
N LEU A 772 10.15 25.57 21.86
CA LEU A 772 10.40 25.96 23.24
C LEU A 772 9.11 26.07 24.04
N ALA A 773 8.03 26.62 23.46
CA ALA A 773 6.73 26.66 24.12
C ALA A 773 6.20 25.24 24.43
N GLY A 774 6.31 24.31 23.49
CA GLY A 774 5.97 22.90 23.72
C GLY A 774 6.82 22.26 24.83
N ALA A 775 8.12 22.60 24.91
CA ALA A 775 8.98 22.15 25.99
C ALA A 775 8.60 22.76 27.36
N TYR A 776 8.22 24.04 27.40
CA TYR A 776 7.70 24.68 28.61
C TYR A 776 6.40 24.04 29.08
N GLU A 777 5.47 23.75 28.17
CA GLU A 777 4.22 23.05 28.49
C GLU A 777 4.51 21.68 29.09
N ALA A 778 5.37 20.87 28.44
CA ALA A 778 5.80 19.58 28.97
C ALA A 778 6.50 19.68 30.33
N ASN A 779 7.16 20.80 30.62
CA ASN A 779 7.81 21.08 31.91
C ASN A 779 6.85 21.70 32.96
N GLY A 780 5.58 21.94 32.62
CA GLY A 780 4.58 22.57 33.49
C GLY A 780 4.66 24.10 33.57
N GLN A 781 5.51 24.75 32.77
CA GLN A 781 5.66 26.21 32.68
C GLN A 781 4.62 26.83 31.73
N VAL A 782 3.34 26.53 31.96
CA VAL A 782 2.25 26.87 31.04
C VAL A 782 2.16 28.36 30.72
N LYS A 783 2.40 29.24 31.70
CA LYS A 783 2.35 30.70 31.49
C LYS A 783 3.43 31.22 30.53
N ASP A 784 4.63 30.63 30.58
CA ASP A 784 5.71 30.99 29.67
C ASP A 784 5.41 30.49 28.25
N ALA A 785 4.81 29.30 28.13
CA ALA A 785 4.34 28.74 26.86
C ALA A 785 3.27 29.64 26.21
N VAL A 786 2.24 30.06 26.96
CA VAL A 786 1.17 30.95 26.46
C VAL A 786 1.76 32.26 25.94
N ARG A 787 2.59 32.95 26.74
CA ARG A 787 3.20 34.23 26.34
C ARG A 787 3.98 34.10 25.02
N LEU A 788 4.76 33.03 24.88
CA LEU A 788 5.58 32.81 23.70
C LEU A 788 4.73 32.47 22.46
N LEU A 789 3.69 31.65 22.62
CA LEU A 789 2.79 31.27 21.54
C LEU A 789 1.89 32.43 21.08
N GLU A 790 1.44 33.31 21.99
CA GLU A 790 0.70 34.54 21.65
C GLU A 790 1.54 35.44 20.73
N GLU A 791 2.84 35.61 21.03
CA GLU A 791 3.76 36.37 20.18
C GLU A 791 3.92 35.72 18.80
N VAL A 792 4.18 34.40 18.75
CA VAL A 792 4.36 33.66 17.49
C VAL A 792 3.10 33.71 16.63
N VAL A 793 1.92 33.50 17.21
CA VAL A 793 0.63 33.55 16.49
C VAL A 793 0.34 34.96 15.99
N ARG A 794 0.62 36.00 16.78
CA ARG A 794 0.47 37.39 16.35
C ARG A 794 1.33 37.71 15.13
N ILE A 795 2.61 37.33 15.15
CA ILE A 795 3.54 37.59 14.04
C ILE A 795 3.09 36.82 12.79
N LYS A 796 2.81 35.51 12.91
CA LYS A 796 2.33 34.69 11.79
C LYS A 796 0.98 35.17 11.23
N GLY A 797 0.11 35.74 12.07
CA GLY A 797 -1.14 36.33 11.62
C GLY A 797 -0.96 37.58 10.76
N GLN A 798 0.18 38.27 10.88
CA GLN A 798 0.53 39.45 10.05
C GLN A 798 1.26 39.06 8.76
N THR A 799 1.94 37.91 8.73
CA THR A 799 2.85 37.53 7.63
C THR A 799 2.36 36.36 6.78
N LEU A 800 1.50 35.48 7.31
CA LEU A 800 1.02 34.27 6.63
C LEU A 800 -0.50 34.30 6.43
N ALA A 801 -0.94 33.74 5.31
CA ALA A 801 -2.36 33.52 5.02
C ALA A 801 -3.04 32.65 6.09
N GLU A 802 -4.35 32.78 6.24
CA GLU A 802 -5.12 32.11 7.30
C GLU A 802 -5.10 30.58 7.18
N ASP A 803 -4.98 30.06 5.96
CA ASP A 803 -4.88 28.64 5.62
C ASP A 803 -3.45 28.09 5.66
N HIS A 804 -2.45 28.92 5.96
CA HIS A 804 -1.06 28.48 5.95
C HIS A 804 -0.80 27.45 7.08
N PRO A 805 -0.25 26.25 6.78
CA PRO A 805 -0.09 25.16 7.76
C PRO A 805 0.67 25.57 9.04
N SER A 806 1.78 26.31 8.89
CA SER A 806 2.58 26.78 10.04
C SER A 806 1.87 27.80 10.94
N ARG A 807 0.87 28.54 10.42
CA ARG A 807 0.04 29.46 11.22
C ARG A 807 -0.97 28.64 12.03
N LEU A 808 -1.71 27.75 11.37
CA LEU A 808 -2.67 26.85 12.00
C LEU A 808 -2.02 25.97 13.07
N ALA A 809 -0.81 25.46 12.85
CA ALA A 809 -0.07 24.67 13.84
C ALA A 809 0.27 25.47 15.11
N SER A 810 0.62 26.75 14.98
CA SER A 810 0.91 27.61 16.15
C SER A 810 -0.36 28.04 16.88
N GLN A 811 -1.47 28.25 16.16
CA GLN A 811 -2.78 28.51 16.76
C GLN A 811 -3.30 27.28 17.52
N HIS A 812 -3.15 26.08 16.95
CA HIS A 812 -3.46 24.83 17.62
C HIS A 812 -2.67 24.69 18.93
N ALA A 813 -1.34 24.90 18.90
CA ALA A 813 -0.51 24.83 20.10
C ALA A 813 -0.88 25.91 21.14
N LEU A 814 -1.20 27.14 20.70
CA LEU A 814 -1.68 28.20 21.59
C LEU A 814 -2.99 27.81 22.28
N ALA A 815 -3.91 27.17 21.56
CA ALA A 815 -5.15 26.70 22.16
C ALA A 815 -4.92 25.62 23.22
N GLY A 816 -4.01 24.67 22.96
CA GLY A 816 -3.55 23.70 23.96
C GLY A 816 -3.01 24.38 25.22
N ALA A 817 -2.12 25.36 25.03
CA ALA A 817 -1.55 26.15 26.13
C ALA A 817 -2.62 26.96 26.90
N TYR A 818 -3.61 27.54 26.21
CA TYR A 818 -4.75 28.22 26.84
C TYR A 818 -5.58 27.26 27.69
N GLN A 819 -5.87 26.06 27.17
CA GLN A 819 -6.59 25.03 27.91
C GLN A 819 -5.83 24.64 29.18
N ALA A 820 -4.52 24.39 29.07
CA ALA A 820 -3.66 24.09 30.22
C ALA A 820 -3.59 25.26 31.23
N ASN A 821 -3.74 26.51 30.77
CA ASN A 821 -3.77 27.70 31.62
C ASN A 821 -5.16 28.01 32.20
N GLY A 822 -6.19 27.21 31.87
CA GLY A 822 -7.57 27.41 32.30
C GLY A 822 -8.35 28.46 31.50
N GLN A 823 -7.79 28.99 30.40
CA GLN A 823 -8.43 29.92 29.47
C GLN A 823 -9.27 29.17 28.43
N VAL A 824 -10.20 28.34 28.91
CA VAL A 824 -10.90 27.35 28.08
C VAL A 824 -11.69 28.00 26.94
N LYS A 825 -12.33 29.16 27.17
CA LYS A 825 -13.12 29.85 26.13
C LYS A 825 -12.26 30.34 24.97
N ASP A 826 -11.05 30.83 25.27
CA ASP A 826 -10.10 31.29 24.25
C ASP A 826 -9.59 30.11 23.43
N ALA A 827 -9.37 28.96 24.09
CA ALA A 827 -8.98 27.70 23.44
C ALA A 827 -10.07 27.19 22.47
N VAL A 828 -11.33 27.14 22.92
CA VAL A 828 -12.47 26.72 22.08
C VAL A 828 -12.58 27.61 20.84
N TRP A 829 -12.61 28.94 21.03
CA TRP A 829 -12.74 29.88 19.90
C TRP A 829 -11.63 29.69 18.86
N LEU A 830 -10.39 29.53 19.31
CA LEU A 830 -9.25 29.36 18.41
C LEU A 830 -9.27 28.01 17.69
N LEU A 831 -9.67 26.94 18.36
CA LEU A 831 -9.76 25.59 17.79
C LEU A 831 -10.93 25.45 16.81
N GLU A 832 -12.08 26.07 17.07
CA GLU A 832 -13.19 26.12 16.11
C GLU A 832 -12.73 26.72 14.77
N GLU A 833 -11.95 27.81 14.83
CA GLU A 833 -11.43 28.46 13.62
C GLU A 833 -10.40 27.58 12.90
N VAL A 834 -9.47 26.95 13.64
CA VAL A 834 -8.47 26.04 13.06
C VAL A 834 -9.14 24.83 12.42
N VAL A 835 -10.11 24.20 13.08
CA VAL A 835 -10.85 23.03 12.56
C VAL A 835 -11.64 23.42 11.32
N ARG A 836 -12.31 24.58 11.33
CA ARG A 836 -13.05 25.09 10.18
C ARG A 836 -12.15 25.28 8.95
N ILE A 837 -10.99 25.93 9.12
CA ILE A 837 -10.04 26.17 8.01
C ILE A 837 -9.43 24.86 7.51
N ARG A 838 -9.01 23.96 8.42
CA ARG A 838 -8.47 22.64 8.06
C ARG A 838 -9.53 21.77 7.36
N GLY A 839 -10.80 21.86 7.75
CA GLY A 839 -11.90 21.15 7.09
C GLY A 839 -12.16 21.59 5.65
N GLN A 840 -11.79 22.82 5.29
CA GLN A 840 -11.91 23.35 3.91
C GLN A 840 -10.70 23.04 3.03
N THR A 841 -9.55 22.78 3.63
CA THR A 841 -8.25 22.73 2.93
C THR A 841 -7.59 21.35 2.94
N LEU A 842 -7.91 20.51 3.92
CA LEU A 842 -7.35 19.18 4.11
C LEU A 842 -8.43 18.11 3.94
N ALA A 843 -8.03 16.97 3.39
CA ALA A 843 -8.88 15.77 3.34
C ALA A 843 -9.34 15.38 4.74
N GLU A 844 -10.50 14.72 4.82
CA GLU A 844 -11.12 14.29 6.08
C GLU A 844 -10.18 13.44 6.95
N ASP A 845 -9.26 12.70 6.34
CA ASP A 845 -8.37 11.76 7.01
C ASP A 845 -6.97 12.32 7.33
N HIS A 846 -6.75 13.63 7.12
CA HIS A 846 -5.45 14.26 7.32
C HIS A 846 -5.11 14.40 8.83
N PRO A 847 -3.91 13.98 9.30
CA PRO A 847 -3.55 13.98 10.72
C PRO A 847 -3.73 15.33 11.42
N ASP A 848 -3.29 16.42 10.79
CA ASP A 848 -3.48 17.77 11.35
C ASP A 848 -4.95 18.16 11.53
N ARG A 849 -5.85 17.71 10.65
CA ARG A 849 -7.29 17.96 10.77
C ARG A 849 -7.83 17.20 11.98
N LEU A 850 -7.54 15.89 12.04
CA LEU A 850 -7.93 15.00 13.14
C LEU A 850 -7.40 15.50 14.49
N ALA A 851 -6.11 15.85 14.56
CA ALA A 851 -5.48 16.39 15.77
C ALA A 851 -6.17 17.67 16.27
N SER A 852 -6.55 18.59 15.37
CA SER A 852 -7.30 19.78 15.76
C SER A 852 -8.73 19.48 16.19
N GLN A 853 -9.41 18.52 15.55
CA GLN A 853 -10.74 18.08 15.99
C GLN A 853 -10.67 17.44 17.40
N HIS A 854 -9.62 16.65 17.68
CA HIS A 854 -9.37 16.10 19.01
C HIS A 854 -9.14 17.16 20.07
N ALA A 855 -8.28 18.14 19.76
CA ALA A 855 -8.05 19.26 20.66
C ALA A 855 -9.33 20.06 20.90
N LEU A 856 -10.16 20.27 19.85
CA LEU A 856 -11.45 20.95 19.98
C LEU A 856 -12.43 20.18 20.86
N ALA A 857 -12.51 18.86 20.71
CA ALA A 857 -13.34 18.01 21.58
C ALA A 857 -12.90 18.13 23.05
N GLY A 858 -11.60 18.10 23.31
CA GLY A 858 -11.03 18.34 24.64
C GLY A 858 -11.36 19.74 25.20
N ALA A 859 -11.33 20.77 24.36
CA ALA A 859 -11.69 22.12 24.75
C ALA A 859 -13.20 22.25 25.05
N TYR A 860 -14.06 21.63 24.25
CA TYR A 860 -15.50 21.57 24.50
C TYR A 860 -15.84 20.90 25.83
N GLU A 861 -15.18 19.78 26.17
CA GLU A 861 -15.32 19.17 27.49
C GLU A 861 -14.98 20.15 28.60
N ALA A 862 -13.79 20.76 28.54
CA ALA A 862 -13.34 21.67 29.57
C ALA A 862 -14.30 22.86 29.73
N ASN A 863 -15.05 23.21 28.68
CA ASN A 863 -16.06 24.27 28.67
C ASN A 863 -17.46 23.79 29.13
N GLY A 864 -17.63 22.49 29.40
CA GLY A 864 -18.90 21.85 29.77
C GLY A 864 -19.81 21.48 28.59
N GLN A 865 -19.32 21.59 27.36
CA GLN A 865 -20.03 21.28 26.11
C GLN A 865 -19.88 19.80 25.71
N VAL A 866 -20.21 18.89 26.64
CA VAL A 866 -19.96 17.44 26.46
C VAL A 866 -20.65 16.85 25.23
N LYS A 867 -21.84 17.36 24.85
CA LYS A 867 -22.56 16.88 23.66
C LYS A 867 -21.83 17.22 22.36
N ASP A 868 -21.30 18.43 22.26
CA ASP A 868 -20.58 18.90 21.07
C ASP A 868 -19.25 18.13 20.94
N ALA A 869 -18.57 17.85 22.06
CA ALA A 869 -17.37 17.01 22.10
C ALA A 869 -17.63 15.58 21.61
N VAL A 870 -18.73 14.95 22.04
CA VAL A 870 -19.09 13.58 21.61
C VAL A 870 -19.44 13.54 20.15
N GLN A 871 -20.27 14.47 19.66
CA GLN A 871 -20.64 14.53 18.26
C GLN A 871 -19.40 14.66 17.37
N LEU A 872 -18.48 15.57 17.71
CA LEU A 872 -17.25 15.78 16.95
C LEU A 872 -16.38 14.51 16.94
N LEU A 873 -16.29 13.79 18.06
CA LEU A 873 -15.50 12.56 18.14
C LEU A 873 -16.15 11.37 17.46
N GLU A 874 -17.48 11.27 17.45
CA GLU A 874 -18.20 10.29 16.64
C GLU A 874 -17.95 10.54 15.14
N GLU A 875 -18.00 11.80 14.69
CA GLU A 875 -17.65 12.20 13.33
C GLU A 875 -16.19 11.85 13.00
N VAL A 876 -15.23 12.21 13.86
CA VAL A 876 -13.80 11.87 13.67
C VAL A 876 -13.57 10.36 13.64
N LEU A 877 -14.22 9.60 14.52
CA LEU A 877 -14.11 8.14 14.52
C LEU A 877 -14.76 7.52 13.28
N LEU A 878 -15.89 8.05 12.81
CA LEU A 878 -16.49 7.64 11.54
C LEU A 878 -15.54 7.92 10.36
N GLU A 879 -14.95 9.11 10.28
CA GLU A 879 -13.94 9.49 9.28
C GLU A 879 -12.71 8.54 9.35
N GLU A 880 -12.19 8.28 10.54
CA GLU A 880 -11.07 7.35 10.79
C GLU A 880 -11.42 5.90 10.43
N VAL A 881 -12.66 5.45 10.73
CA VAL A 881 -13.18 4.09 10.50
C VAL A 881 -13.55 3.84 9.04
N VAL A 882 -14.03 4.85 8.30
CA VAL A 882 -14.28 4.75 6.85
C VAL A 882 -12.98 4.39 6.11
N ARG A 883 -11.82 4.86 6.58
CA ARG A 883 -10.51 4.41 6.08
C ARG A 883 -10.08 3.01 6.57
N ILE A 884 -10.63 2.47 7.67
CA ILE A 884 -10.35 1.07 8.09
C ILE A 884 -10.83 0.07 7.04
N LYS A 885 -11.91 0.38 6.33
CA LYS A 885 -12.34 -0.42 5.17
C LYS A 885 -11.45 -0.23 3.93
N GLY A 886 -10.49 0.70 3.96
CA GLY A 886 -9.56 1.08 2.90
C GLY A 886 -8.05 0.92 3.19
N GLN A 887 -7.64 0.21 4.25
CA GLN A 887 -6.23 -0.18 4.55
C GLN A 887 -5.19 0.97 4.69
N THR A 888 -5.20 1.82 5.74
CA THR A 888 -3.99 2.66 5.97
C THR A 888 -3.67 3.17 7.38
N LEU A 889 -4.60 3.27 8.35
CA LEU A 889 -4.20 3.52 9.76
C LEU A 889 -4.29 2.24 10.59
N ALA A 890 -3.15 1.84 11.16
CA ALA A 890 -3.05 0.77 12.13
C ALA A 890 -3.82 1.13 13.42
N GLU A 891 -4.32 0.13 14.13
CA GLU A 891 -5.12 0.32 15.35
C GLU A 891 -4.35 1.05 16.46
N ASP A 892 -3.02 1.04 16.40
CA ASP A 892 -2.09 1.67 17.33
C ASP A 892 -1.66 3.08 16.95
N HIS A 893 -2.25 3.66 15.89
CA HIS A 893 -1.93 5.03 15.52
C HIS A 893 -2.28 5.98 16.68
N PRO A 894 -1.32 6.84 17.12
CA PRO A 894 -1.51 7.69 18.29
C PRO A 894 -2.77 8.56 18.24
N ASP A 895 -3.09 9.10 17.06
CA ASP A 895 -4.26 9.97 16.88
C ASP A 895 -5.57 9.18 17.06
N ARG A 896 -5.68 7.96 16.48
CA ARG A 896 -6.86 7.09 16.65
C ARG A 896 -7.06 6.70 18.11
N LEU A 897 -5.97 6.36 18.80
CA LEU A 897 -6.03 6.03 20.22
C LEU A 897 -6.39 7.25 21.07
N ALA A 898 -5.98 8.45 20.66
CA ALA A 898 -6.43 9.69 21.28
C ALA A 898 -7.94 9.90 21.07
N SER A 899 -8.47 9.67 19.85
CA SER A 899 -9.92 9.70 19.55
C SER A 899 -10.71 8.79 20.48
N GLN A 900 -10.32 7.52 20.51
CA GLN A 900 -11.01 6.48 21.26
C GLN A 900 -10.86 6.71 22.77
N HIS A 901 -9.70 7.16 23.23
CA HIS A 901 -9.48 7.51 24.64
C HIS A 901 -10.46 8.60 25.07
N ASN A 902 -10.48 9.70 24.32
CA ASN A 902 -11.28 10.86 24.65
C ASN A 902 -12.78 10.52 24.56
N LEU A 903 -13.21 9.84 23.49
CA LEU A 903 -14.61 9.43 23.35
C LEU A 903 -15.04 8.53 24.52
N ALA A 904 -14.20 7.58 24.94
CA ALA A 904 -14.51 6.72 26.07
C ALA A 904 -14.71 7.51 27.38
N VAL A 905 -13.89 8.52 27.65
CA VAL A 905 -14.09 9.46 28.77
C VAL A 905 -15.43 10.19 28.65
N TYR A 906 -15.82 10.61 27.45
CA TYR A 906 -17.08 11.31 27.25
C TYR A 906 -18.32 10.44 27.38
N LEU A 907 -18.28 9.24 26.79
CA LEU A 907 -19.35 8.25 26.93
C LEU A 907 -19.59 7.91 28.41
N TRP A 908 -18.52 7.85 29.21
CA TRP A 908 -18.62 7.65 30.66
C TRP A 908 -19.35 8.82 31.34
N GLY A 909 -18.99 10.06 31.01
CA GLY A 909 -19.64 11.27 31.54
C GLY A 909 -21.12 11.41 31.18
N LEU A 910 -21.55 10.81 30.06
CA LEU A 910 -22.95 10.77 29.61
C LEU A 910 -23.76 9.58 30.17
N GLY A 911 -23.14 8.72 30.99
CA GLY A 911 -23.78 7.53 31.56
C GLY A 911 -23.84 6.33 30.60
N GLN A 912 -23.15 6.36 29.47
CA GLN A 912 -22.97 5.21 28.57
C GLN A 912 -21.80 4.33 29.03
N GLU A 913 -21.86 3.90 30.28
CA GLU A 913 -20.75 3.28 31.01
C GLU A 913 -20.21 2.01 30.31
N SER A 914 -21.06 1.19 29.71
CA SER A 914 -20.64 -0.04 29.04
C SER A 914 -19.79 0.22 27.79
N ALA A 915 -20.20 1.16 26.94
CA ALA A 915 -19.49 1.51 25.71
C ALA A 915 -18.17 2.23 26.02
N ALA A 916 -18.18 3.12 27.02
CA ALA A 916 -17.01 3.79 27.54
C ALA A 916 -15.95 2.81 28.07
N LEU A 917 -16.38 1.83 28.87
CA LEU A 917 -15.48 0.87 29.50
C LEU A 917 -14.88 -0.10 28.48
N GLU A 918 -15.66 -0.54 27.49
CA GLU A 918 -15.16 -1.36 26.38
C GLU A 918 -14.13 -0.61 25.52
N MET A 919 -14.42 0.64 25.16
CA MET A 919 -13.52 1.46 24.35
C MET A 919 -12.24 1.85 25.12
N MET A 920 -12.36 2.25 26.40
CA MET A 920 -11.19 2.57 27.22
C MET A 920 -10.29 1.36 27.48
N ARG A 921 -10.87 0.16 27.61
CA ARG A 921 -10.09 -1.08 27.69
C ARG A 921 -9.27 -1.28 26.44
N GLN A 922 -9.87 -1.14 25.25
CA GLN A 922 -9.16 -1.25 23.98
C GLN A 922 -8.04 -0.19 23.86
N VAL A 923 -8.30 1.06 24.26
CA VAL A 923 -7.29 2.13 24.23
C VAL A 923 -6.13 1.86 25.16
N VAL A 924 -6.39 1.48 26.42
CA VAL A 924 -5.35 1.15 27.39
C VAL A 924 -4.56 -0.05 26.92
N GLU A 925 -5.26 -1.09 26.48
CA GLU A 925 -4.68 -2.29 25.89
C GLU A 925 -3.69 -1.92 24.78
N ILE A 926 -4.08 -1.08 23.82
CA ILE A 926 -3.22 -0.68 22.71
C ILE A 926 -2.09 0.26 23.16
N ARG A 927 -2.36 1.29 23.99
CA ARG A 927 -1.33 2.22 24.49
C ARG A 927 -0.28 1.52 25.36
N GLN A 928 -0.65 0.44 26.05
CA GLN A 928 0.29 -0.42 26.76
C GLN A 928 1.28 -1.14 25.81
N ARG A 929 0.89 -1.36 24.53
CA ARG A 929 1.69 -2.02 23.46
C ARG A 929 2.71 -1.13 22.80
N VAL A 930 2.36 0.13 22.59
CA VAL A 930 3.16 1.07 21.79
C VAL A 930 3.92 2.09 22.62
N LEU A 931 3.58 2.28 23.89
CA LEU A 931 4.15 3.34 24.73
C LEU A 931 4.80 2.76 26.00
N ASP A 932 5.99 3.24 26.34
CA ASP A 932 6.72 2.87 27.55
C ASP A 932 5.88 3.11 28.83
N ASN A 933 6.20 2.40 29.91
CA ASN A 933 5.45 2.48 31.18
C ASN A 933 5.40 3.90 31.78
N ASP A 934 6.41 4.72 31.52
CA ASP A 934 6.49 6.12 31.95
C ASP A 934 5.86 7.11 30.97
N HIS A 935 5.36 6.63 29.82
CA HIS A 935 4.78 7.49 28.80
C HIS A 935 3.48 8.14 29.29
N PRO A 936 3.36 9.49 29.25
CA PRO A 936 2.22 10.21 29.82
C PRO A 936 0.84 9.74 29.34
N SER A 937 0.68 9.52 28.03
CA SER A 937 -0.61 9.10 27.44
C SER A 937 -1.08 7.71 27.87
N ARG A 938 -0.15 6.80 28.18
CA ARG A 938 -0.46 5.46 28.70
C ARG A 938 -0.92 5.56 30.14
N ILE A 939 -0.15 6.24 30.98
CA ILE A 939 -0.49 6.49 32.39
C ILE A 939 -1.86 7.17 32.51
N ALA A 940 -2.16 8.12 31.63
CA ALA A 940 -3.44 8.81 31.60
C ALA A 940 -4.60 7.84 31.32
N SER A 941 -4.49 6.99 30.29
CA SER A 941 -5.54 6.02 29.95
C SER A 941 -5.72 4.95 31.03
N GLU A 942 -4.63 4.44 31.61
CA GLU A 942 -4.69 3.45 32.69
C GLU A 942 -5.40 3.99 33.93
N LYS A 943 -5.10 5.25 34.32
CA LYS A 943 -5.79 5.93 35.41
C LYS A 943 -7.29 6.08 35.14
N TRP A 944 -7.66 6.40 33.91
CA TRP A 944 -9.07 6.51 33.52
C TRP A 944 -9.78 5.16 33.52
N LEU A 945 -9.15 4.10 33.01
CA LEU A 945 -9.72 2.75 33.07
C LEU A 945 -9.94 2.31 34.52
N GLN A 946 -8.96 2.52 35.39
CA GLN A 946 -9.10 2.22 36.81
C GLN A 946 -10.25 3.02 37.45
N HIS A 947 -10.39 4.30 37.09
CA HIS A 947 -11.52 5.13 37.54
C HIS A 947 -12.88 4.56 37.09
N PHE A 948 -12.97 4.06 35.86
CA PHE A 948 -14.20 3.47 35.32
C PHE A 948 -14.54 2.16 36.04
N GLU A 949 -13.53 1.35 36.34
CA GLU A 949 -13.71 0.07 37.04
C GLU A 949 -14.09 0.25 38.52
N ASP A 950 -13.48 1.21 39.21
CA ASP A 950 -13.73 1.48 40.64
C ASP A 950 -15.12 2.04 40.92
N LYS A 951 -15.72 2.73 39.95
CA LYS A 951 -17.06 3.35 40.08
C LYS A 951 -18.22 2.45 39.67
N ARG A 952 -17.95 1.23 39.19
CA ARG A 952 -19.01 0.30 38.81
C ARG A 952 -19.80 -0.12 40.05
N PRO A 953 -21.14 -0.02 40.07
CA PRO A 953 -21.91 -0.65 41.12
C PRO A 953 -21.68 -2.16 41.03
N VAL A 954 -21.27 -2.78 42.14
CA VAL A 954 -21.18 -4.24 42.27
C VAL A 954 -22.59 -4.79 42.06
N VAL A 955 -22.88 -5.27 40.85
CA VAL A 955 -24.09 -6.04 40.57
C VAL A 955 -23.84 -7.42 41.17
N ASN A 956 -24.37 -7.63 42.37
CA ASN A 956 -24.56 -8.95 42.97
C ASN A 956 -25.74 -9.67 42.32
#